data_AF-A0A1F3LQL2-F1
#
_entry.id   AF-A0A1F3LQL2-F1
#
_cell.length_a   1.000
_cell.length_b   1.000
_cell.length_c   1.000
_cell.angle_alpha   90.00
_cell.angle_beta   90.00
_cell.angle_gamma   90.00
#
_symmetry.space_group_name_H-M   'P 1'
#
loop_
_entity.id
_entity.type
_entity.pdbx_description
1 polymer ?
#
loop_
_entity_poly.entity_id
_entity_poly.type
_entity_poly.pdbx_seq_one_letter_code
_entity_poly.pdbx_strand_id
1 'polypeptide(L)'
;MLMSTFLSCLQTGHRTSNVEDPDLRHNRFNNITLEMSLKPFKKNDKRYISDVCHEVFTQWASLIRHADTVSVLLWTADGSEILDYSGSLDQPLEWAKYIGNPNTEHEVDSDPDGNLSIHERAFTYMDNPPEFTYRDLRYLVSQIKKIGERITGKPVRVGETFDPGPEFAKSVFKYHKHPEVCMGATMGSKTFVCCYATLNADSSKYAGFPEGIAQDTPFGTFLGRQSQHFLTDLGFDYLWLSNGFGFGMEPWSATGAIFDGKDFHPEKIQDTRSKIINFWMLFRQECPDFRIETRGTNLSVGIDLAADGVDLRSIYKGGYNLLPPPNSPWAALNGDFGLELTGYMSRIAELPDDRYMFRFYTHDPWWVNSPWLDRYVREPHDIYLPMAVARINARGEVKIPTHLNFLTIDNSYGAMPVQVPDEVTPHILQARRHAPDQPGLVVWVYPFDEYHDLASGQPERIQEIYYGDWFIRQTVNEGFPMNTVISTTNFVSVMKSGVSPFRESVLVTVVPPAGSELEEQLTRFVKNGGKLLVYGPVANGSQEFLELLGLKLAEPLSGEFNLQVSLEMDQTDSPSPTIFRHGANMSGGGIETRAVAPDTEILAQAVQGQEKRDIAVLREDPRWKGGAVGYVRGTNSATYRGGHLLTSDDPVTWFTGGTMMRLVLSRIGYSLLYNKKSDDIRNPVNCISRNKNAFWFSGYVPNLTVEQRFLFPQGAPIMTGWETEIRQGYATYRFPKAFFEECRVFVEQEKGIISCFEIPNRYKAQRRIQINGLEQAVVRIYAPVPLLPANFQAFLNTNYPFKTGKIEPVVKTSPSGDFFEFQDISGQLVVSW
;
A
#
# COMPACT_ATOMS: atom_id res chain seq x y z
N MET A 1 -69.53 -6.43 13.29
CA MET A 1 -68.89 -7.07 12.12
C MET A 1 -68.12 -5.98 11.37
N LEU A 2 -67.01 -5.53 11.96
CA LEU A 2 -66.13 -4.46 11.46
C LEU A 2 -64.94 -4.36 12.43
N MET A 3 -64.11 -5.41 12.47
CA MET A 3 -62.82 -5.38 13.18
C MET A 3 -61.97 -6.61 12.84
N SER A 4 -61.48 -6.71 11.59
CA SER A 4 -60.50 -7.76 11.24
C SER A 4 -59.54 -7.39 10.10
N THR A 5 -59.34 -6.11 9.78
CA THR A 5 -58.55 -5.69 8.60
C THR A 5 -57.44 -4.69 8.89
N PHE A 6 -56.83 -4.73 10.08
CA PHE A 6 -55.72 -3.83 10.43
C PHE A 6 -54.65 -4.51 11.29
N LEU A 7 -54.11 -5.66 10.85
CA LEU A 7 -52.88 -6.23 11.42
C LEU A 7 -52.29 -7.27 10.46
N SER A 8 -51.64 -6.81 9.39
CA SER A 8 -50.81 -7.68 8.51
C SER A 8 -49.63 -6.96 7.82
N CYS A 9 -49.30 -5.71 8.17
CA CYS A 9 -48.20 -4.97 7.52
C CYS A 9 -47.00 -4.66 8.43
N LEU A 10 -46.79 -5.43 9.52
CA LEU A 10 -45.63 -5.27 10.41
C LEU A 10 -44.84 -6.56 10.58
N GLN A 11 -44.59 -7.26 9.46
CA GLN A 11 -43.52 -8.24 9.34
C GLN A 11 -42.71 -7.92 8.08
N THR A 12 -41.92 -6.84 8.10
CA THR A 12 -40.76 -6.74 7.19
C THR A 12 -39.67 -7.64 7.76
N GLY A 13 -39.88 -8.95 7.62
CA GLY A 13 -38.84 -9.94 7.76
C GLY A 13 -37.76 -9.72 6.69
N HIS A 14 -36.53 -10.04 7.05
CA HIS A 14 -35.34 -10.04 6.22
C HIS A 14 -35.62 -10.33 4.74
N ARG A 15 -35.31 -9.36 3.88
CA ARG A 15 -34.99 -9.63 2.48
C ARG A 15 -33.55 -9.24 2.24
N THR A 16 -32.62 -10.11 2.64
CA THR A 16 -31.47 -10.36 1.76
C THR A 16 -32.07 -10.73 0.41
N SER A 17 -31.70 -10.04 -0.68
CA SER A 17 -32.30 -10.30 -2.00
C SER A 17 -32.30 -11.80 -2.28
N ASN A 18 -33.47 -12.40 -2.53
CA ASN A 18 -33.60 -13.78 -3.02
C ASN A 18 -33.02 -13.97 -4.43
N VAL A 19 -32.34 -12.95 -4.96
CA VAL A 19 -31.56 -13.00 -6.19
C VAL A 19 -30.22 -13.64 -5.84
N GLU A 20 -30.03 -14.89 -6.25
CA GLU A 20 -28.70 -15.52 -6.26
C GLU A 20 -27.86 -14.84 -7.35
N ASP A 21 -27.10 -13.83 -6.96
CA ASP A 21 -26.11 -13.18 -7.82
C ASP A 21 -24.70 -13.63 -7.37
N PRO A 22 -24.00 -14.45 -8.17
CA PRO A 22 -22.64 -14.88 -7.88
C PRO A 22 -21.65 -13.71 -7.73
N ASP A 23 -21.86 -12.58 -8.42
CA ASP A 23 -20.98 -11.41 -8.33
C ASP A 23 -21.01 -10.78 -6.93
N LEU A 24 -22.16 -10.86 -6.26
CA LEU A 24 -22.26 -10.41 -4.87
C LEU A 24 -21.42 -11.26 -3.93
N ARG A 25 -21.23 -12.56 -4.20
CA ARG A 25 -20.50 -13.50 -3.33
C ARG A 25 -19.01 -13.59 -3.68
N HIS A 26 -18.62 -13.18 -4.88
CA HIS A 26 -17.23 -13.23 -5.33
C HIS A 26 -16.37 -12.22 -4.56
N ASN A 27 -15.29 -12.69 -3.93
CA ASN A 27 -14.33 -11.86 -3.19
C ASN A 27 -15.01 -10.82 -2.26
N ARG A 28 -15.98 -11.23 -1.45
CA ARG A 28 -16.59 -10.30 -0.48
C ARG A 28 -15.56 -9.70 0.48
N PHE A 29 -15.88 -8.52 1.02
CA PHE A 29 -15.16 -7.96 2.16
C PHE A 29 -15.72 -8.54 3.46
N ASN A 30 -14.86 -8.81 4.43
CA ASN A 30 -15.31 -9.17 5.77
C ASN A 30 -15.97 -7.95 6.44
N ASN A 31 -15.40 -6.76 6.22
CA ASN A 31 -15.93 -5.51 6.73
C ASN A 31 -15.65 -4.33 5.78
N ILE A 32 -16.62 -3.43 5.65
CA ILE A 32 -16.42 -2.10 5.06
C ILE A 32 -16.69 -1.06 6.14
N THR A 33 -15.73 -0.16 6.35
CA THR A 33 -15.82 0.93 7.33
C THR A 33 -16.06 2.25 6.62
N LEU A 34 -17.12 2.95 7.00
CA LEU A 34 -17.38 4.32 6.60
C LEU A 34 -16.90 5.23 7.74
N GLU A 35 -15.78 5.92 7.54
CA GLU A 35 -15.29 6.85 8.56
C GLU A 35 -16.02 8.19 8.41
N MET A 36 -16.41 8.83 9.51
CA MET A 36 -17.09 10.13 9.46
C MET A 36 -16.87 10.96 10.71
N SER A 37 -16.95 12.29 10.59
CA SER A 37 -17.02 13.19 11.75
C SER A 37 -18.45 13.33 12.26
N LEU A 38 -18.65 14.12 13.34
CA LEU A 38 -19.99 14.51 13.78
C LEU A 38 -20.61 15.68 12.97
N LYS A 39 -19.85 16.32 12.08
CA LYS A 39 -20.29 17.50 11.32
C LYS A 39 -21.58 17.30 10.49
N PRO A 40 -21.88 16.10 9.94
CA PRO A 40 -23.16 15.85 9.27
C PRO A 40 -24.38 16.03 10.18
N PHE A 41 -24.22 15.86 11.50
CA PHE A 41 -25.29 16.02 12.49
C PHE A 41 -25.48 17.49 12.89
N LYS A 42 -25.77 18.36 11.92
CA LYS A 42 -25.95 19.83 12.08
C LYS A 42 -27.02 20.26 13.09
N LYS A 43 -27.85 19.33 13.60
CA LYS A 43 -28.84 19.57 14.64
C LYS A 43 -28.84 18.40 15.63
N ASN A 44 -28.81 18.72 16.92
CA ASN A 44 -29.01 17.75 18.00
C ASN A 44 -30.51 17.48 18.20
N ASP A 45 -31.16 16.91 17.17
CA ASP A 45 -32.56 16.50 17.16
C ASP A 45 -32.68 15.04 16.71
N LYS A 46 -33.56 14.27 17.38
CA LYS A 46 -33.69 12.82 17.15
C LYS A 46 -34.08 12.46 15.71
N ARG A 47 -34.93 13.27 15.08
CA ARG A 47 -35.36 13.01 13.69
C ARG A 47 -34.22 13.34 12.74
N TYR A 48 -33.57 14.48 12.92
CA TYR A 48 -32.43 14.87 12.09
C TYR A 48 -31.30 13.84 12.15
N ILE A 49 -30.96 13.37 13.36
CA ILE A 49 -29.98 12.29 13.56
C ILE A 49 -30.38 11.02 12.81
N SER A 50 -31.64 10.62 12.89
CA SER A 50 -32.14 9.44 12.16
C SER A 50 -32.04 9.61 10.64
N ASP A 51 -32.31 10.80 10.11
CA ASP A 51 -32.25 11.09 8.68
C ASP A 51 -30.80 11.05 8.18
N VAL A 52 -29.84 11.60 8.93
CA VAL A 52 -28.40 11.51 8.63
C VAL A 52 -27.93 10.05 8.65
N CYS A 53 -28.28 9.28 9.69
CA CYS A 53 -27.94 7.86 9.76
C CYS A 53 -28.52 7.06 8.59
N HIS A 54 -29.75 7.39 8.14
CA HIS A 54 -30.34 6.75 6.97
C HIS A 54 -29.53 7.04 5.70
N GLU A 55 -29.11 8.28 5.51
CA GLU A 55 -28.34 8.70 4.34
C GLU A 55 -26.96 8.02 4.27
N VAL A 56 -26.25 7.91 5.40
CA VAL A 56 -24.95 7.22 5.50
C VAL A 56 -24.97 5.85 4.83
N PHE A 57 -25.97 5.01 5.13
CA PHE A 57 -26.07 3.67 4.55
C PHE A 57 -26.73 3.65 3.17
N THR A 58 -27.55 4.64 2.84
CA THR A 58 -28.25 4.70 1.54
C THR A 58 -27.30 5.05 0.42
N GLN A 59 -26.50 6.11 0.56
CA GLN A 59 -25.58 6.55 -0.49
C GLN A 59 -24.48 5.52 -0.80
N TRP A 60 -24.10 4.68 0.18
CA TRP A 60 -23.08 3.63 0.02
C TRP A 60 -23.68 2.22 -0.24
N ALA A 61 -24.99 2.10 -0.43
CA ALA A 61 -25.70 0.82 -0.51
C ALA A 61 -25.12 -0.13 -1.58
N SER A 62 -24.75 0.42 -2.73
CA SER A 62 -24.16 -0.32 -3.86
C SER A 62 -22.86 -1.00 -3.50
N LEU A 63 -22.08 -0.43 -2.58
CA LEU A 63 -20.80 -0.98 -2.13
C LEU A 63 -20.98 -1.89 -0.92
N ILE A 64 -21.66 -1.43 0.14
CA ILE A 64 -21.76 -2.17 1.40
C ILE A 64 -22.53 -3.48 1.28
N ARG A 65 -23.31 -3.69 0.21
CA ARG A 65 -23.91 -4.99 -0.11
C ARG A 65 -22.88 -6.10 -0.35
N HIS A 66 -21.62 -5.76 -0.69
CA HIS A 66 -20.50 -6.69 -0.91
C HIS A 66 -19.68 -7.02 0.37
N ALA A 67 -20.16 -6.61 1.54
CA ALA A 67 -19.51 -6.90 2.83
C ALA A 67 -20.30 -7.86 3.72
N ASP A 68 -19.66 -8.57 4.64
CA ASP A 68 -20.39 -9.35 5.66
C ASP A 68 -20.80 -8.49 6.87
N THR A 69 -19.95 -7.52 7.23
CA THR A 69 -20.19 -6.52 8.30
C THR A 69 -20.02 -5.11 7.74
N VAL A 70 -20.73 -4.13 8.29
CA VAL A 70 -20.48 -2.71 8.02
C VAL A 70 -20.06 -2.04 9.34
N SER A 71 -19.03 -1.21 9.31
CA SER A 71 -18.61 -0.44 10.47
C SER A 71 -18.71 1.05 10.17
N VAL A 72 -18.94 1.87 11.19
CA VAL A 72 -18.80 3.32 11.13
C VAL A 72 -17.72 3.70 12.13
N LEU A 73 -16.64 4.34 11.66
CA LEU A 73 -15.63 4.89 12.55
C LEU A 73 -15.94 6.37 12.76
N LEU A 74 -16.23 6.76 14.00
CA LEU A 74 -16.46 8.15 14.33
C LEU A 74 -15.12 8.84 14.60
N TRP A 75 -14.90 9.96 13.93
CA TRP A 75 -13.94 10.98 14.30
C TRP A 75 -14.67 11.99 15.18
N THR A 76 -15.02 11.57 16.41
CA THR A 76 -15.76 12.43 17.36
C THR A 76 -14.92 13.64 17.70
N ALA A 77 -13.66 13.43 18.06
CA ALA A 77 -12.60 14.43 18.16
C ALA A 77 -11.24 13.77 17.81
N ASP A 78 -10.15 14.17 18.48
CA ASP A 78 -8.79 13.64 18.35
C ASP A 78 -8.43 12.65 19.48
N GLY A 79 -9.42 12.11 20.19
CA GLY A 79 -9.24 11.35 21.43
C GLY A 79 -9.27 12.20 22.69
N SER A 80 -9.34 13.53 22.61
CA SER A 80 -9.51 14.41 23.79
C SER A 80 -10.81 14.15 24.55
N GLU A 81 -11.87 13.74 23.85
CA GLU A 81 -13.12 13.24 24.40
C GLU A 81 -12.94 11.96 25.24
N ILE A 82 -11.91 11.16 24.98
CA ILE A 82 -11.56 10.00 25.82
C ILE A 82 -10.76 10.48 27.03
N LEU A 83 -9.79 11.38 26.81
CA LEU A 83 -8.85 11.85 27.83
C LEU A 83 -9.55 12.65 28.94
N ASP A 84 -10.49 13.53 28.61
CA ASP A 84 -11.21 14.38 29.58
C ASP A 84 -12.57 13.78 30.04
N TYR A 85 -12.88 12.52 29.69
CA TYR A 85 -14.14 11.89 30.11
C TYR A 85 -14.18 11.63 31.63
N SER A 86 -15.16 12.22 32.31
CA SER A 86 -15.33 12.12 33.78
C SER A 86 -16.20 10.94 34.25
N GLY A 87 -16.82 10.20 33.33
CA GLY A 87 -17.85 9.19 33.64
C GLY A 87 -19.28 9.76 33.69
N SER A 88 -19.47 11.08 33.50
CA SER A 88 -20.80 11.70 33.49
C SER A 88 -21.36 11.82 32.07
N LEU A 89 -22.55 11.26 31.84
CA LEU A 89 -23.23 11.40 30.55
C LEU A 89 -23.75 12.82 30.28
N ASP A 90 -23.95 13.63 31.32
CA ASP A 90 -24.44 15.01 31.18
C ASP A 90 -23.29 16.02 31.01
N GLN A 91 -22.03 15.53 30.96
CA GLN A 91 -20.87 16.36 30.62
C GLN A 91 -21.03 16.92 29.19
N PRO A 92 -20.73 18.21 28.96
CA PRO A 92 -20.60 18.76 27.61
C PRO A 92 -19.46 18.08 26.84
N LEU A 93 -19.69 17.77 25.57
CA LEU A 93 -18.73 17.16 24.68
C LEU A 93 -18.02 18.23 23.84
N GLU A 94 -16.70 18.32 23.97
CA GLU A 94 -15.87 18.99 22.97
C GLU A 94 -15.62 18.00 21.83
N TRP A 95 -15.90 18.42 20.59
CA TRP A 95 -15.94 17.54 19.42
C TRP A 95 -15.36 18.24 18.18
N ALA A 96 -15.15 17.47 17.10
CA ALA A 96 -14.50 17.88 15.86
C ALA A 96 -15.30 18.90 15.01
N LYS A 97 -15.66 20.04 15.60
CA LYS A 97 -16.41 21.13 14.96
C LYS A 97 -15.52 22.13 14.21
N TYR A 98 -14.22 21.90 14.15
CA TYR A 98 -13.26 22.84 13.59
C TYR A 98 -12.76 22.42 12.20
N ILE A 99 -12.36 23.41 11.41
CA ILE A 99 -11.58 23.26 10.18
C ILE A 99 -10.23 23.93 10.45
N GLY A 100 -9.13 23.20 10.31
CA GLY A 100 -7.78 23.67 10.68
C GLY A 100 -7.33 23.20 12.07
N ASN A 101 -6.28 23.83 12.60
CA ASN A 101 -5.70 23.50 13.90
C ASN A 101 -6.26 24.41 15.02
N PRO A 102 -7.12 23.90 15.93
CA PRO A 102 -7.74 24.70 16.98
C PRO A 102 -6.88 24.87 18.24
N ASN A 103 -5.70 24.25 18.29
CA ASN A 103 -4.78 24.26 19.44
C ASN A 103 -3.53 25.13 19.20
N THR A 104 -3.66 26.20 18.40
CA THR A 104 -2.59 27.17 18.17
C THR A 104 -2.70 28.37 19.10
N GLU A 105 -1.73 29.29 19.01
CA GLU A 105 -1.79 30.57 19.73
C GLU A 105 -2.87 31.53 19.20
N HIS A 106 -3.41 31.24 18.02
CA HIS A 106 -4.43 32.06 17.37
C HIS A 106 -5.84 31.65 17.82
N GLU A 107 -6.68 32.64 18.11
CA GLU A 107 -8.09 32.37 18.42
C GLU A 107 -8.79 31.72 17.22
N VAL A 108 -9.71 30.82 17.53
CA VAL A 108 -10.60 30.23 16.51
C VAL A 108 -11.46 31.35 15.92
N ASP A 109 -11.67 31.31 14.60
CA ASP A 109 -12.38 32.33 13.83
C ASP A 109 -11.68 33.71 13.83
N SER A 110 -10.35 33.74 14.10
CA SER A 110 -9.53 34.94 13.94
C SER A 110 -9.39 35.39 12.47
N ASP A 111 -9.25 36.71 12.27
CA ASP A 111 -9.41 37.44 11.00
C ASP A 111 -9.01 36.62 9.74
N PRO A 112 -9.99 36.10 8.97
CA PRO A 112 -9.74 35.21 7.83
C PRO A 112 -8.83 35.84 6.76
N ASP A 113 -8.76 37.18 6.69
CA ASP A 113 -7.97 37.92 5.71
C ASP A 113 -6.50 38.13 6.12
N GLY A 114 -6.10 37.68 7.32
CA GLY A 114 -4.70 37.56 7.72
C GLY A 114 -3.96 36.50 6.89
N ASN A 115 -2.65 36.70 6.69
CA ASN A 115 -1.77 35.77 5.94
C ASN A 115 -1.43 34.49 6.74
N LEU A 116 -2.43 33.89 7.40
CA LEU A 116 -2.31 32.66 8.20
C LEU A 116 -2.98 31.49 7.48
N SER A 117 -2.27 30.38 7.38
CA SER A 117 -2.82 29.13 6.84
C SER A 117 -3.74 28.45 7.86
N ILE A 118 -4.57 27.51 7.40
CA ILE A 118 -5.39 26.67 8.29
C ILE A 118 -4.53 25.77 9.20
N HIS A 119 -3.23 25.60 8.95
CA HIS A 119 -2.34 24.89 9.86
C HIS A 119 -1.96 25.74 11.09
N GLU A 120 -2.11 27.06 10.98
CA GLU A 120 -1.76 28.04 12.02
C GLU A 120 -3.00 28.52 12.79
N ARG A 121 -4.22 28.21 12.34
CA ARG A 121 -5.47 28.60 12.98
C ARG A 121 -6.62 27.66 12.62
N ALA A 122 -7.76 27.82 13.28
CA ALA A 122 -8.97 27.10 12.91
C ALA A 122 -10.20 27.99 12.79
N PHE A 123 -11.21 27.45 12.10
CA PHE A 123 -12.54 28.02 11.98
C PHE A 123 -13.59 27.03 12.46
N THR A 124 -14.70 27.54 12.98
CA THR A 124 -15.89 26.71 13.14
C THR A 124 -16.42 26.31 11.75
N TYR A 125 -16.82 25.04 11.60
CA TYR A 125 -17.22 24.52 10.28
C TYR A 125 -18.55 25.08 9.76
N MET A 126 -19.35 25.68 10.64
CA MET A 126 -20.60 26.37 10.34
C MET A 126 -20.96 27.35 11.46
N ASP A 127 -21.85 28.29 11.14
CA ASP A 127 -22.44 29.18 12.15
C ASP A 127 -23.21 28.38 13.21
N ASN A 128 -22.92 28.66 14.49
CA ASN A 128 -23.56 28.04 15.65
C ASN A 128 -23.57 26.50 15.58
N PRO A 129 -22.39 25.84 15.65
CA PRO A 129 -22.29 24.39 15.69
C PRO A 129 -23.17 23.80 16.82
N PRO A 130 -23.78 22.62 16.63
CA PRO A 130 -24.58 22.01 17.67
C PRO A 130 -23.76 21.66 18.91
N GLU A 131 -24.37 21.85 20.07
CA GLU A 131 -23.83 21.39 21.35
C GLU A 131 -24.27 19.94 21.61
N PHE A 132 -23.30 19.11 21.98
CA PHE A 132 -23.52 17.71 22.33
C PHE A 132 -23.08 17.44 23.77
N THR A 133 -23.71 16.45 24.38
CA THR A 133 -23.24 15.80 25.61
C THR A 133 -22.78 14.38 25.32
N TYR A 134 -22.10 13.74 26.27
CA TYR A 134 -21.76 12.31 26.17
C TYR A 134 -23.01 11.42 26.07
N ARG A 135 -24.15 11.86 26.64
CA ARG A 135 -25.47 11.21 26.45
C ARG A 135 -25.91 11.24 24.99
N ASP A 136 -25.69 12.35 24.29
CA ASP A 136 -26.05 12.50 22.88
C ASP A 136 -25.13 11.65 22.00
N LEU A 137 -23.83 11.58 22.31
CA LEU A 137 -22.90 10.69 21.62
C LEU A 137 -23.31 9.22 21.77
N ARG A 138 -23.65 8.77 22.99
CA ARG A 138 -24.22 7.44 23.21
C ARG A 138 -25.49 7.20 22.39
N TYR A 139 -26.35 8.21 22.28
CA TYR A 139 -27.55 8.12 21.46
C TYR A 139 -27.21 7.99 19.97
N LEU A 140 -26.28 8.80 19.45
CA LEU A 140 -25.78 8.73 18.06
C LEU A 140 -25.23 7.33 17.74
N VAL A 141 -24.32 6.81 18.56
CA VAL A 141 -23.76 5.45 18.42
C VAL A 141 -24.88 4.40 18.33
N SER A 142 -25.89 4.49 19.21
CA SER A 142 -27.03 3.57 19.19
C SER A 142 -27.88 3.68 17.91
N GLN A 143 -28.07 4.90 17.38
CA GLN A 143 -28.88 5.12 16.18
C GLN A 143 -28.17 4.65 14.91
N ILE A 144 -26.86 4.86 14.81
CA ILE A 144 -26.05 4.36 13.70
C ILE A 144 -26.20 2.85 13.58
N LYS A 145 -26.02 2.11 14.69
CA LYS A 145 -26.18 0.65 14.73
C LYS A 145 -27.58 0.23 14.32
N LYS A 146 -28.60 0.75 15.01
CA LYS A 146 -30.01 0.38 14.80
C LYS A 146 -30.49 0.63 13.37
N ILE A 147 -30.16 1.81 12.81
CA ILE A 147 -30.61 2.19 11.47
C ILE A 147 -29.81 1.43 10.42
N GLY A 148 -28.50 1.30 10.61
CA GLY A 148 -27.63 0.54 9.72
C GLY A 148 -28.02 -0.93 9.62
N GLU A 149 -28.27 -1.61 10.74
CA GLU A 149 -28.74 -3.00 10.75
C GLU A 149 -30.07 -3.16 10.01
N ARG A 150 -30.99 -2.20 10.21
CA ARG A 150 -32.29 -2.20 9.53
C ARG A 150 -32.17 -2.01 8.02
N ILE A 151 -31.28 -1.13 7.55
CA ILE A 151 -31.10 -0.85 6.12
C ILE A 151 -30.31 -1.97 5.43
N THR A 152 -29.21 -2.41 6.05
CA THR A 152 -28.27 -3.34 5.44
C THR A 152 -28.66 -4.81 5.64
N GLY A 153 -29.40 -5.11 6.71
CA GLY A 153 -29.67 -6.48 7.15
C GLY A 153 -28.42 -7.20 7.69
N LYS A 154 -27.36 -6.46 8.04
CA LYS A 154 -26.05 -6.99 8.46
C LYS A 154 -25.67 -6.44 9.83
N PRO A 155 -24.75 -7.11 10.56
CA PRO A 155 -24.17 -6.54 11.77
C PRO A 155 -23.54 -5.17 11.48
N VAL A 156 -23.83 -4.20 12.35
CA VAL A 156 -23.22 -2.86 12.29
C VAL A 156 -22.43 -2.57 13.55
N ARG A 157 -21.17 -2.18 13.38
CA ARG A 157 -20.29 -1.77 14.49
C ARG A 157 -19.99 -0.27 14.42
N VAL A 158 -19.70 0.33 15.57
CA VAL A 158 -19.27 1.72 15.67
C VAL A 158 -17.97 1.77 16.46
N GLY A 159 -16.94 2.37 15.88
CA GLY A 159 -15.66 2.60 16.52
C GLY A 159 -15.44 4.07 16.86
N GLU A 160 -14.54 4.31 17.81
CA GLU A 160 -14.02 5.65 18.12
C GLU A 160 -12.54 5.75 17.70
N THR A 161 -12.01 6.96 17.60
CA THR A 161 -10.61 7.24 17.29
C THR A 161 -9.82 7.78 18.49
N PHE A 162 -8.51 7.54 18.48
CA PHE A 162 -7.55 8.33 19.24
C PHE A 162 -6.47 8.81 18.27
N ASP A 163 -6.27 10.12 18.18
CA ASP A 163 -5.28 10.74 17.33
C ASP A 163 -4.22 11.48 18.17
N PRO A 164 -2.91 11.29 17.90
CA PRO A 164 -1.86 11.97 18.65
C PRO A 164 -1.73 13.45 18.31
N GLY A 165 -2.28 13.91 17.19
CA GLY A 165 -2.07 15.28 16.70
C GLY A 165 -2.92 16.35 17.37
N PRO A 166 -2.66 17.63 17.06
CA PRO A 166 -3.37 18.80 17.58
C PRO A 166 -4.64 19.15 16.81
N GLU A 167 -5.04 18.31 15.86
CA GLU A 167 -6.12 18.58 14.92
C GLU A 167 -7.50 18.35 15.59
N PHE A 168 -8.58 18.49 14.81
CA PHE A 168 -9.97 18.12 15.15
C PHE A 168 -10.68 19.00 16.22
N ALA A 169 -10.19 19.01 17.45
CA ALA A 169 -10.88 19.54 18.63
C ALA A 169 -9.92 20.26 19.58
N LYS A 170 -10.43 21.14 20.44
CA LYS A 170 -9.60 21.76 21.49
C LYS A 170 -9.26 20.74 22.57
N SER A 171 -7.98 20.63 22.91
CA SER A 171 -7.50 19.66 23.89
C SER A 171 -6.85 20.32 25.09
N VAL A 172 -7.63 20.49 26.16
CA VAL A 172 -7.10 21.00 27.44
C VAL A 172 -6.15 19.99 28.07
N PHE A 173 -6.44 18.70 27.94
CA PHE A 173 -5.57 17.64 28.41
C PHE A 173 -4.17 17.73 27.78
N LYS A 174 -4.07 17.68 26.44
CA LYS A 174 -2.77 17.56 25.74
C LYS A 174 -1.92 18.83 25.81
N TYR A 175 -2.53 20.02 25.76
CA TYR A 175 -1.79 21.27 25.56
C TYR A 175 -1.76 22.19 26.79
N HIS A 176 -2.51 21.87 27.86
CA HIS A 176 -2.51 22.68 29.09
C HIS A 176 -2.25 21.88 30.37
N LYS A 177 -2.96 20.76 30.59
CA LYS A 177 -2.78 19.96 31.82
C LYS A 177 -1.54 19.09 31.75
N HIS A 178 -1.36 18.38 30.63
CA HIS A 178 -0.31 17.39 30.43
C HIS A 178 0.54 17.66 29.18
N PRO A 179 1.10 18.86 28.97
CA PRO A 179 1.95 19.14 27.82
C PRO A 179 3.21 18.26 27.76
N GLU A 180 3.58 17.59 28.86
CA GLU A 180 4.70 16.63 28.89
C GLU A 180 4.50 15.40 27.99
N VAL A 181 3.26 15.05 27.62
CA VAL A 181 3.02 13.89 26.74
C VAL A 181 3.28 14.22 25.28
N CYS A 182 3.28 15.51 24.92
CA CYS A 182 3.53 15.99 23.57
C CYS A 182 5.04 16.06 23.32
N MET A 183 5.63 14.94 22.90
CA MET A 183 7.06 14.82 22.64
C MET A 183 7.41 14.94 21.15
N GLY A 184 6.49 14.57 20.26
CA GLY A 184 6.72 14.54 18.82
C GLY A 184 6.72 15.93 18.18
N ALA A 185 7.52 16.08 17.13
CA ALA A 185 7.70 17.32 16.36
C ALA A 185 7.02 17.28 14.97
N THR A 186 6.12 16.31 14.75
CA THR A 186 5.49 16.02 13.46
C THR A 186 4.69 17.21 12.87
N MET A 187 4.07 18.08 13.67
CA MET A 187 3.46 19.33 13.20
C MET A 187 4.10 20.57 13.85
N GLY A 188 5.41 20.50 14.10
CA GLY A 188 6.13 21.46 14.93
C GLY A 188 6.42 20.91 16.32
N SER A 189 7.35 21.55 17.03
CA SER A 189 7.85 21.03 18.32
C SER A 189 6.74 20.84 19.35
N LYS A 190 6.70 19.67 20.00
CA LYS A 190 5.75 19.31 21.07
C LYS A 190 4.28 19.40 20.66
N THR A 191 3.96 18.89 19.48
CA THR A 191 2.59 18.92 18.95
C THR A 191 1.89 17.57 19.01
N PHE A 192 2.66 16.47 19.06
CA PHE A 192 2.13 15.11 18.99
C PHE A 192 2.36 14.32 20.28
N VAL A 193 1.30 13.65 20.74
CA VAL A 193 1.35 12.75 21.89
C VAL A 193 2.22 11.53 21.58
N CYS A 194 3.17 11.23 22.46
CA CYS A 194 4.01 10.04 22.36
C CYS A 194 3.44 8.91 23.24
N CYS A 195 3.30 7.71 22.67
CA CYS A 195 2.63 6.58 23.33
C CYS A 195 3.32 6.11 24.62
N TYR A 196 4.63 6.26 24.72
CA TYR A 196 5.42 5.86 25.87
C TYR A 196 5.74 7.01 26.84
N ALA A 197 5.03 8.14 26.75
CA ALA A 197 5.14 9.23 27.71
C ALA A 197 4.65 8.82 29.12
N THR A 198 5.03 9.63 30.12
CA THR A 198 4.57 9.53 31.50
C THR A 198 3.88 10.83 31.91
N LEU A 199 2.78 10.72 32.65
CA LEU A 199 1.96 11.84 33.09
C LEU A 199 2.43 12.37 34.44
N ASN A 200 2.40 13.69 34.60
CA ASN A 200 2.55 14.34 35.91
C ASN A 200 1.28 14.19 36.76
N ALA A 201 1.42 14.37 38.08
CA ALA A 201 0.28 14.34 38.98
C ALA A 201 -0.71 15.48 38.71
N ASP A 202 -2.00 15.18 38.75
CA ASP A 202 -3.07 16.18 38.69
C ASP A 202 -4.30 15.73 39.50
N SER A 203 -5.15 16.66 39.93
CA SER A 203 -6.30 16.37 40.81
C SER A 203 -7.67 16.41 40.12
N SER A 204 -7.70 16.45 38.79
CA SER A 204 -8.93 16.44 37.99
C SER A 204 -9.59 15.07 38.05
N LYS A 205 -10.92 15.05 37.95
CA LYS A 205 -11.68 13.80 37.96
C LYS A 205 -11.80 13.23 36.55
N TYR A 206 -11.34 11.99 36.36
CA TYR A 206 -11.52 11.20 35.14
C TYR A 206 -12.28 9.89 35.45
N ALA A 207 -12.90 9.27 34.44
CA ALA A 207 -13.70 8.04 34.61
C ALA A 207 -12.90 6.88 35.23
N GLY A 208 -11.68 6.65 34.75
CA GLY A 208 -10.75 5.65 35.26
C GLY A 208 -9.84 6.13 36.39
N PHE A 209 -9.84 7.44 36.67
CA PHE A 209 -9.01 8.07 37.71
C PHE A 209 -9.85 9.10 38.49
N PRO A 210 -10.81 8.63 39.32
CA PRO A 210 -11.77 9.52 39.97
C PRO A 210 -11.14 10.47 40.99
N GLU A 211 -9.95 10.13 41.52
CA GLU A 211 -9.20 10.93 42.50
C GLU A 211 -8.03 11.72 41.87
N GLY A 212 -7.92 11.74 40.54
CA GLY A 212 -6.79 12.35 39.83
C GLY A 212 -5.71 11.37 39.39
N ILE A 213 -4.73 11.89 38.65
CA ILE A 213 -3.61 11.15 38.09
C ILE A 213 -2.44 11.24 39.08
N ALA A 214 -1.78 10.10 39.34
CA ALA A 214 -0.58 10.06 40.16
C ALA A 214 0.66 10.44 39.36
N GLN A 215 1.69 10.96 40.03
CA GLN A 215 2.97 11.28 39.39
C GLN A 215 3.56 10.04 38.71
N ASP A 216 4.15 10.25 37.53
CA ASP A 216 4.81 9.23 36.71
C ASP A 216 3.88 8.10 36.23
N THR A 217 2.58 8.36 36.12
CA THR A 217 1.62 7.40 35.57
C THR A 217 1.94 7.16 34.09
N PRO A 218 2.20 5.91 33.63
CA PRO A 218 2.41 5.65 32.21
C PRO A 218 1.19 6.00 31.38
N PHE A 219 1.40 6.66 30.24
CA PHE A 219 0.29 7.08 29.37
C PHE A 219 -0.53 5.88 28.88
N GLY A 220 0.11 4.74 28.59
CA GLY A 220 -0.58 3.50 28.22
C GLY A 220 -1.57 3.01 29.27
N THR A 221 -1.22 3.09 30.57
CA THR A 221 -2.13 2.74 31.67
C THR A 221 -3.31 3.72 31.75
N PHE A 222 -3.02 5.02 31.65
CA PHE A 222 -4.07 6.03 31.69
C PHE A 222 -5.06 5.88 30.54
N LEU A 223 -4.54 5.86 29.31
CA LEU A 223 -5.34 5.78 28.10
C LEU A 223 -6.13 4.47 28.06
N GLY A 224 -5.51 3.33 28.38
CA GLY A 224 -6.21 2.04 28.40
C GLY A 224 -7.41 2.06 29.35
N ARG A 225 -7.22 2.55 30.58
CA ARG A 225 -8.31 2.59 31.56
C ARG A 225 -9.41 3.57 31.17
N GLN A 226 -9.03 4.76 30.70
CA GLN A 226 -9.99 5.75 30.20
C GLN A 226 -10.80 5.21 29.02
N SER A 227 -10.14 4.60 28.03
CA SER A 227 -10.79 3.98 26.88
C SER A 227 -11.75 2.88 27.31
N GLN A 228 -11.38 2.02 28.26
CA GLN A 228 -12.26 0.96 28.75
C GLN A 228 -13.59 1.53 29.29
N HIS A 229 -13.53 2.58 30.11
CA HIS A 229 -14.73 3.25 30.63
C HIS A 229 -15.53 3.93 29.51
N PHE A 230 -14.87 4.79 28.72
CA PHE A 230 -15.50 5.56 27.65
C PHE A 230 -16.23 4.67 26.64
N LEU A 231 -15.56 3.63 26.13
CA LEU A 231 -16.13 2.76 25.11
C LEU A 231 -17.32 1.96 25.66
N THR A 232 -17.22 1.49 26.90
CA THR A 232 -18.29 0.74 27.57
C THR A 232 -19.53 1.60 27.81
N ASP A 233 -19.34 2.80 28.37
CA ASP A 233 -20.45 3.67 28.78
C ASP A 233 -21.24 4.23 27.58
N LEU A 234 -20.56 4.44 26.46
CA LEU A 234 -21.12 5.00 25.23
C LEU A 234 -21.53 3.94 24.20
N GLY A 235 -21.10 2.69 24.39
CA GLY A 235 -21.50 1.55 23.57
C GLY A 235 -20.75 1.43 22.24
N PHE A 236 -19.48 1.85 22.20
CA PHE A 236 -18.58 1.60 21.06
C PHE A 236 -18.12 0.12 21.03
N ASP A 237 -17.67 -0.35 19.88
CA ASP A 237 -17.24 -1.75 19.67
C ASP A 237 -15.74 -1.93 19.49
N TYR A 238 -15.03 -0.87 19.12
CA TYR A 238 -13.58 -0.90 18.89
C TYR A 238 -12.98 0.51 18.96
N LEU A 239 -11.66 0.58 19.08
CA LEU A 239 -10.90 1.83 19.06
C LEU A 239 -9.87 1.80 17.93
N TRP A 240 -9.75 2.92 17.22
CA TRP A 240 -8.76 3.14 16.18
C TRP A 240 -7.63 4.04 16.68
N LEU A 241 -6.40 3.53 16.72
CA LEU A 241 -5.21 4.33 17.02
C LEU A 241 -4.64 4.92 15.72
N SER A 242 -4.78 6.23 15.58
CA SER A 242 -4.48 6.96 14.35
C SER A 242 -3.04 7.50 14.32
N ASN A 243 -2.62 7.94 13.12
CA ASN A 243 -1.40 8.70 12.86
C ASN A 243 -0.14 8.16 13.54
N GLY A 244 0.02 6.83 13.54
CA GLY A 244 1.18 6.13 14.07
C GLY A 244 1.28 6.07 15.59
N PHE A 245 0.24 6.50 16.31
CA PHE A 245 0.18 6.33 17.75
C PHE A 245 0.26 4.86 18.13
N GLY A 246 1.15 4.54 19.08
CA GLY A 246 1.50 3.17 19.46
C GLY A 246 2.67 2.56 18.68
N PHE A 247 3.21 3.25 17.66
CA PHE A 247 4.33 2.74 16.86
C PHE A 247 5.63 3.49 17.14
N GLY A 248 5.61 4.80 17.38
CA GLY A 248 6.82 5.59 17.62
C GLY A 248 6.53 7.03 18.06
N MET A 249 7.56 7.86 18.06
CA MET A 249 7.50 9.30 18.37
C MET A 249 7.35 10.16 17.12
N GLU A 250 7.97 9.77 16.00
CA GLU A 250 7.97 10.54 14.74
C GLU A 250 7.35 9.75 13.59
N PRO A 251 6.04 9.48 13.63
CA PRO A 251 5.38 8.53 12.72
C PRO A 251 5.34 8.96 11.24
N TRP A 252 5.68 10.21 10.93
CA TRP A 252 5.65 10.77 9.58
C TRP A 252 7.04 11.17 9.06
N SER A 253 8.11 11.00 9.85
CA SER A 253 9.43 11.52 9.50
C SER A 253 10.41 10.42 9.09
N ALA A 254 11.25 10.70 8.09
CA ALA A 254 12.42 9.89 7.76
C ALA A 254 13.44 9.82 8.91
N THR A 255 13.28 10.65 9.93
CA THR A 255 14.07 10.70 11.17
C THR A 255 13.25 10.22 12.36
N GLY A 256 13.90 9.96 13.49
CA GLY A 256 13.24 9.57 14.72
C GLY A 256 14.21 9.48 15.88
N ALA A 257 13.86 8.70 16.90
CA ALA A 257 14.69 8.51 18.09
C ALA A 257 16.09 7.94 17.76
N ILE A 258 16.22 7.17 16.67
CA ILE A 258 17.43 6.43 16.29
C ILE A 258 18.22 7.14 15.19
N PHE A 259 17.56 7.80 14.23
CA PHE A 259 18.24 8.54 13.17
C PHE A 259 17.89 10.03 13.24
N ASP A 260 18.90 10.88 13.43
CA ASP A 260 18.71 12.34 13.60
C ASP A 260 18.74 13.14 12.28
N GLY A 261 18.81 12.45 11.15
CA GLY A 261 18.97 13.05 9.81
C GLY A 261 20.42 13.12 9.33
N LYS A 262 21.38 12.84 10.21
CA LYS A 262 22.81 12.82 9.90
C LYS A 262 23.47 11.50 10.30
N ASP A 263 23.26 11.09 11.55
CA ASP A 263 23.93 9.95 12.18
C ASP A 263 22.88 8.98 12.78
N PHE A 264 23.19 7.69 12.74
CA PHE A 264 22.40 6.65 13.41
C PHE A 264 22.93 6.44 14.83
N HIS A 265 22.00 6.24 15.77
CA HIS A 265 22.24 6.10 17.22
C HIS A 265 21.80 4.70 17.69
N PRO A 266 22.52 3.64 17.27
CA PRO A 266 22.14 2.25 17.54
C PRO A 266 21.98 1.92 19.03
N GLU A 267 22.68 2.65 19.90
CA GLU A 267 22.58 2.50 21.35
C GLU A 267 21.19 2.82 21.92
N LYS A 268 20.35 3.56 21.18
CA LYS A 268 18.99 3.93 21.59
C LYS A 268 17.94 2.88 21.23
N ILE A 269 18.25 1.93 20.33
CA ILE A 269 17.27 0.99 19.77
C ILE A 269 16.57 0.18 20.87
N GLN A 270 17.35 -0.40 21.79
CA GLN A 270 16.80 -1.31 22.81
C GLN A 270 15.85 -0.57 23.77
N ASP A 271 16.22 0.65 24.18
CA ASP A 271 15.41 1.48 25.07
C ASP A 271 14.09 1.90 24.40
N THR A 272 14.17 2.46 23.18
CA THR A 272 12.99 2.89 22.42
C THR A 272 12.02 1.74 22.16
N ARG A 273 12.52 0.56 21.76
CA ARG A 273 11.69 -0.63 21.55
C ARG A 273 10.98 -1.07 22.83
N SER A 274 11.71 -1.11 23.94
CA SER A 274 11.16 -1.53 25.24
C SER A 274 10.03 -0.60 25.68
N LYS A 275 10.19 0.71 25.46
CA LYS A 275 9.17 1.72 25.74
C LYS A 275 7.90 1.55 24.92
N ILE A 276 8.03 1.35 23.60
CA ILE A 276 6.89 1.12 22.70
C ILE A 276 6.13 -0.17 23.08
N ILE A 277 6.84 -1.27 23.35
CA ILE A 277 6.21 -2.52 23.74
C ILE A 277 5.53 -2.41 25.11
N ASN A 278 6.16 -1.71 26.06
CA ASN A 278 5.57 -1.47 27.38
C ASN A 278 4.25 -0.68 27.29
N PHE A 279 4.13 0.28 26.36
CA PHE A 279 2.85 0.94 26.09
C PHE A 279 1.75 -0.07 25.73
N TRP A 280 2.00 -0.96 24.78
CA TRP A 280 1.01 -1.95 24.35
C TRP A 280 0.61 -2.90 25.49
N MET A 281 1.59 -3.36 26.27
CA MET A 281 1.33 -4.20 27.44
C MET A 281 0.43 -3.51 28.46
N LEU A 282 0.79 -2.28 28.85
CA LEU A 282 0.05 -1.52 29.87
C LEU A 282 -1.34 -1.09 29.38
N PHE A 283 -1.44 -0.68 28.12
CA PHE A 283 -2.73 -0.36 27.51
C PHE A 283 -3.66 -1.58 27.51
N ARG A 284 -3.16 -2.76 27.13
CA ARG A 284 -3.96 -3.99 27.08
C ARG A 284 -4.30 -4.58 28.43
N GLN A 285 -3.50 -4.31 29.46
CA GLN A 285 -3.86 -4.66 30.83
C GLN A 285 -5.12 -3.93 31.30
N GLU A 286 -5.31 -2.68 30.86
CA GLU A 286 -6.43 -1.83 31.27
C GLU A 286 -7.62 -1.89 30.29
N CYS A 287 -7.38 -2.18 29.00
CA CYS A 287 -8.39 -2.33 27.95
C CYS A 287 -8.22 -3.66 27.18
N PRO A 288 -8.59 -4.80 27.79
CA PRO A 288 -8.28 -6.13 27.23
C PRO A 288 -9.18 -6.55 26.07
N ASP A 289 -10.48 -6.23 26.12
CA ASP A 289 -11.49 -6.89 25.28
C ASP A 289 -11.78 -6.14 23.97
N PHE A 290 -11.71 -4.80 23.98
CA PHE A 290 -11.98 -4.01 22.78
C PHE A 290 -10.92 -4.24 21.72
N ARG A 291 -11.34 -4.54 20.49
CA ARG A 291 -10.40 -4.68 19.38
C ARG A 291 -9.74 -3.34 19.09
N ILE A 292 -8.44 -3.37 18.80
CA ILE A 292 -7.71 -2.17 18.35
C ILE A 292 -7.48 -2.28 16.86
N GLU A 293 -7.87 -1.26 16.13
CA GLU A 293 -7.48 -1.07 14.73
C GLU A 293 -6.45 0.05 14.67
N THR A 294 -5.53 0.02 13.71
CA THR A 294 -4.42 0.97 13.67
C THR A 294 -4.26 1.60 12.30
N ARG A 295 -3.84 2.86 12.27
CA ARG A 295 -3.42 3.56 11.06
C ARG A 295 -1.94 3.29 10.73
N GLY A 296 -1.12 3.08 11.77
CA GLY A 296 0.34 2.96 11.64
C GLY A 296 1.02 4.25 11.18
N THR A 297 2.32 4.17 10.92
CA THR A 297 3.16 5.28 10.44
C THR A 297 2.91 5.59 8.95
N ASN A 298 3.66 6.50 8.35
CA ASN A 298 3.70 6.67 6.88
C ASN A 298 4.75 5.80 6.18
N LEU A 299 5.60 5.12 6.93
CA LEU A 299 6.84 4.56 6.41
C LEU A 299 6.79 3.03 6.42
N SER A 300 7.75 2.42 5.75
CA SER A 300 7.88 0.97 5.76
C SER A 300 8.45 0.46 7.07
N VAL A 301 8.31 -0.85 7.29
CA VAL A 301 8.75 -1.52 8.52
C VAL A 301 10.26 -1.33 8.75
N GLY A 302 11.08 -1.40 7.72
CA GLY A 302 12.53 -1.19 7.84
C GLY A 302 12.88 0.25 8.17
N ILE A 303 12.20 1.23 7.56
CA ILE A 303 12.43 2.66 7.85
C ILE A 303 12.05 2.97 9.30
N ASP A 304 10.85 2.56 9.73
CA ASP A 304 10.37 2.79 11.09
C ASP A 304 11.29 2.15 12.14
N LEU A 305 11.71 0.90 11.91
CA LEU A 305 12.62 0.19 12.79
C LEU A 305 13.97 0.91 12.89
N ALA A 306 14.51 1.37 11.75
CA ALA A 306 15.84 1.96 11.70
C ALA A 306 15.89 3.43 12.13
N ALA A 307 14.81 4.19 11.94
CA ALA A 307 14.75 5.61 12.27
C ALA A 307 14.17 5.88 13.66
N ASP A 308 13.18 5.10 14.10
CA ASP A 308 12.42 5.38 15.32
C ASP A 308 12.24 4.15 16.24
N GLY A 309 12.93 3.04 15.93
CA GLY A 309 12.98 1.88 16.83
C GLY A 309 11.66 1.10 16.92
N VAL A 310 10.81 1.17 15.90
CA VAL A 310 9.50 0.49 15.91
C VAL A 310 9.67 -1.01 15.69
N ASP A 311 9.45 -1.81 16.74
CA ASP A 311 9.49 -3.28 16.68
C ASP A 311 8.13 -3.86 16.29
N LEU A 312 7.79 -3.75 15.00
CA LEU A 312 6.52 -4.26 14.48
C LEU A 312 6.35 -5.76 14.72
N ARG A 313 7.45 -6.53 14.64
CA ARG A 313 7.44 -7.97 14.93
C ARG A 313 6.92 -8.26 16.33
N SER A 314 7.43 -7.57 17.34
CA SER A 314 7.00 -7.74 18.72
C SER A 314 5.56 -7.25 18.94
N ILE A 315 5.14 -6.17 18.25
CA ILE A 315 3.74 -5.70 18.29
C ILE A 315 2.80 -6.79 17.73
N TYR A 316 3.11 -7.37 16.58
CA TYR A 316 2.27 -8.40 15.95
C TYR A 316 2.24 -9.70 16.74
N LYS A 317 3.36 -10.12 17.34
CA LYS A 317 3.45 -11.33 18.16
C LYS A 317 2.93 -11.15 19.59
N GLY A 318 2.66 -9.91 20.02
CA GLY A 318 2.28 -9.56 21.39
C GLY A 318 0.85 -9.95 21.80
N GLY A 319 0.01 -10.43 20.88
CA GLY A 319 -1.35 -10.87 21.21
C GLY A 319 -2.30 -9.73 21.56
N TYR A 320 -2.01 -8.51 21.10
CA TYR A 320 -2.74 -7.30 21.47
C TYR A 320 -4.08 -7.11 20.73
N ASN A 321 -4.79 -8.16 20.29
CA ASN A 321 -6.07 -8.10 19.56
C ASN A 321 -6.15 -6.91 18.56
N LEU A 322 -5.13 -6.83 17.71
CA LEU A 322 -4.88 -5.71 16.81
C LEU A 322 -5.22 -6.12 15.37
N LEU A 323 -5.88 -5.22 14.64
CA LEU A 323 -5.89 -5.25 13.18
C LEU A 323 -4.73 -4.38 12.67
N PRO A 324 -3.87 -4.91 11.78
CA PRO A 324 -2.66 -4.24 11.36
C PRO A 324 -2.94 -3.02 10.48
N PRO A 325 -1.98 -2.08 10.38
CA PRO A 325 -2.14 -0.85 9.59
C PRO A 325 -2.47 -1.08 8.11
N PRO A 326 -3.30 -0.21 7.49
CA PRO A 326 -3.53 -0.22 6.05
C PRO A 326 -2.36 0.41 5.28
N ASN A 327 -2.55 0.57 3.96
CA ASN A 327 -1.78 1.49 3.12
C ASN A 327 -1.87 2.93 3.65
N SER A 328 -0.83 3.72 3.41
CA SER A 328 -0.82 5.14 3.80
C SER A 328 -1.46 5.99 2.71
N PRO A 329 -2.50 6.80 2.99
CA PRO A 329 -3.12 7.68 1.99
C PRO A 329 -2.24 8.89 1.62
N TRP A 330 -0.96 8.90 2.04
CA TRP A 330 -0.09 10.07 1.92
C TRP A 330 0.32 10.37 0.48
N ALA A 331 0.25 9.39 -0.43
CA ALA A 331 0.48 9.60 -1.85
C ALA A 331 -0.49 10.62 -2.47
N ALA A 332 -1.68 10.82 -1.88
CA ALA A 332 -2.59 11.91 -2.23
C ALA A 332 -1.95 13.31 -2.09
N LEU A 333 -1.03 13.45 -1.14
CA LEU A 333 -0.46 14.74 -0.77
C LEU A 333 0.86 15.02 -1.49
N ASN A 334 1.68 13.99 -1.75
CA ASN A 334 3.03 14.15 -2.29
C ASN A 334 3.28 13.39 -3.62
N GLY A 335 2.32 12.58 -4.07
CA GLY A 335 2.44 11.74 -5.26
C GLY A 335 3.47 10.61 -5.13
N ASP A 336 3.87 10.23 -3.92
CA ASP A 336 4.87 9.19 -3.63
C ASP A 336 4.24 7.81 -3.43
N PHE A 337 3.76 7.21 -4.53
CA PHE A 337 3.19 5.86 -4.50
C PHE A 337 4.22 4.79 -4.15
N GLY A 338 5.52 5.02 -4.44
CA GLY A 338 6.57 4.10 -4.00
C GLY A 338 6.61 3.93 -2.48
N LEU A 339 6.44 5.01 -1.72
CA LEU A 339 6.43 4.96 -0.26
C LEU A 339 5.19 4.25 0.26
N GLU A 340 4.02 4.57 -0.30
CA GLU A 340 2.77 3.90 0.06
C GLU A 340 2.81 2.38 -0.21
N LEU A 341 3.18 1.97 -1.42
CA LEU A 341 3.17 0.56 -1.82
C LEU A 341 4.23 -0.24 -1.06
N THR A 342 5.43 0.30 -0.87
CA THR A 342 6.50 -0.35 -0.09
C THR A 342 6.13 -0.43 1.39
N GLY A 343 5.56 0.66 1.94
CA GLY A 343 5.04 0.69 3.30
C GLY A 343 3.93 -0.34 3.51
N TYR A 344 3.01 -0.44 2.56
CA TYR A 344 1.91 -1.40 2.63
C TYR A 344 2.41 -2.84 2.54
N MET A 345 3.23 -3.17 1.53
CA MET A 345 3.78 -4.51 1.35
C MET A 345 4.61 -4.98 2.56
N SER A 346 5.50 -4.14 3.08
CA SER A 346 6.34 -4.51 4.24
C SER A 346 5.51 -4.85 5.49
N ARG A 347 4.43 -4.10 5.76
CA ARG A 347 3.54 -4.32 6.92
C ARG A 347 2.64 -5.54 6.81
N ILE A 348 2.36 -6.01 5.59
CA ILE A 348 1.52 -7.19 5.33
C ILE A 348 2.35 -8.44 4.99
N ALA A 349 3.68 -8.36 4.96
CA ALA A 349 4.55 -9.52 4.77
C ALA A 349 4.29 -10.58 5.85
N GLU A 350 4.24 -10.12 7.10
CA GLU A 350 3.71 -10.84 8.26
C GLU A 350 2.45 -10.15 8.78
N LEU A 351 1.61 -10.89 9.49
CA LEU A 351 0.39 -10.36 10.08
C LEU A 351 0.14 -11.02 11.44
N PRO A 352 -0.53 -10.32 12.39
CA PRO A 352 -0.96 -10.92 13.65
C PRO A 352 -2.04 -12.01 13.46
N ASP A 353 -2.81 -11.93 12.37
CA ASP A 353 -3.76 -12.96 11.90
C ASP A 353 -3.93 -12.90 10.36
N ASP A 354 -4.94 -13.53 9.77
CA ASP A 354 -5.13 -13.55 8.31
C ASP A 354 -5.78 -12.28 7.71
N ARG A 355 -6.15 -11.29 8.54
CA ARG A 355 -6.91 -10.10 8.15
C ARG A 355 -6.00 -8.88 8.02
N TYR A 356 -6.29 -8.07 7.01
CA TYR A 356 -5.65 -6.78 6.80
C TYR A 356 -6.53 -5.88 5.92
N MET A 357 -6.17 -4.60 5.85
CA MET A 357 -7.04 -3.52 5.39
C MET A 357 -6.45 -2.75 4.21
N PHE A 358 -7.32 -2.31 3.31
CA PHE A 358 -7.06 -1.21 2.37
C PHE A 358 -7.89 0.01 2.80
N ARG A 359 -7.32 1.21 2.78
CA ARG A 359 -7.96 2.46 3.18
C ARG A 359 -7.84 3.46 2.05
N PHE A 360 -8.96 4.06 1.66
CA PHE A 360 -9.05 5.03 0.58
C PHE A 360 -9.48 6.40 1.09
N TYR A 361 -8.86 7.46 0.59
CA TYR A 361 -9.05 8.84 1.07
C TYR A 361 -10.01 9.61 0.14
N THR A 362 -11.30 9.62 0.48
CA THR A 362 -12.35 10.30 -0.28
C THR A 362 -12.44 11.79 0.06
N HIS A 363 -12.59 12.09 1.34
CA HIS A 363 -12.78 13.44 1.87
C HIS A 363 -11.91 13.69 3.10
N ASP A 364 -11.56 14.95 3.34
CA ASP A 364 -10.99 15.36 4.61
C ASP A 364 -12.02 16.20 5.40
N PRO A 365 -12.46 15.75 6.60
CA PRO A 365 -13.39 16.50 7.41
C PRO A 365 -12.73 17.59 8.25
N TRP A 366 -11.41 17.76 8.31
CA TRP A 366 -10.74 18.78 9.15
C TRP A 366 -9.81 19.73 8.36
N TRP A 367 -9.22 19.29 7.25
CA TRP A 367 -8.54 20.12 6.26
C TRP A 367 -9.48 20.44 5.10
N VAL A 368 -9.40 21.66 4.54
CA VAL A 368 -10.30 22.09 3.43
C VAL A 368 -9.87 21.45 2.12
N ASN A 369 -10.19 20.18 1.95
CA ASN A 369 -10.04 19.44 0.69
C ASN A 369 -10.93 18.19 0.66
N SER A 370 -11.10 17.67 -0.54
CA SER A 370 -11.73 16.38 -0.81
C SER A 370 -10.83 15.61 -1.77
N PRO A 371 -9.91 14.77 -1.26
CA PRO A 371 -8.85 14.20 -2.08
C PRO A 371 -9.31 13.51 -3.36
N TRP A 372 -10.45 12.83 -3.35
CA TRP A 372 -11.05 12.31 -4.59
C TRP A 372 -11.26 13.40 -5.65
N LEU A 373 -11.84 14.54 -5.26
CA LEU A 373 -12.22 15.61 -6.17
C LEU A 373 -11.03 16.50 -6.57
N ASP A 374 -10.14 16.83 -5.64
CA ASP A 374 -9.12 17.87 -5.84
C ASP A 374 -7.66 17.40 -5.86
N ARG A 375 -7.31 16.31 -5.16
CA ARG A 375 -5.93 15.76 -5.16
C ARG A 375 -5.75 14.72 -6.27
N TYR A 376 -6.61 13.71 -6.28
CA TYR A 376 -6.63 12.67 -7.30
C TYR A 376 -7.29 13.17 -8.59
N VAL A 377 -8.02 14.29 -8.54
CA VAL A 377 -8.72 14.87 -9.72
C VAL A 377 -9.65 13.84 -10.37
N ARG A 378 -10.32 13.03 -9.53
CA ARG A 378 -11.26 11.97 -9.92
C ARG A 378 -10.60 10.85 -10.72
N GLU A 379 -9.31 10.59 -10.48
CA GLU A 379 -8.55 9.52 -11.11
C GLU A 379 -8.29 8.36 -10.12
N PRO A 380 -8.55 7.11 -10.48
CA PRO A 380 -8.52 5.95 -9.57
C PRO A 380 -7.14 5.33 -9.33
N HIS A 381 -6.04 6.08 -9.53
CA HIS A 381 -4.69 5.53 -9.40
C HIS A 381 -4.38 5.05 -7.97
N ASP A 382 -4.90 5.74 -6.96
CA ASP A 382 -4.79 5.34 -5.55
C ASP A 382 -5.84 4.27 -5.12
N ILE A 383 -6.57 3.72 -6.09
CA ILE A 383 -7.37 2.50 -5.92
C ILE A 383 -6.64 1.35 -6.58
N TYR A 384 -6.29 1.51 -7.86
CA TYR A 384 -5.76 0.41 -8.68
C TYR A 384 -4.33 0.01 -8.33
N LEU A 385 -3.48 0.93 -7.87
CA LEU A 385 -2.14 0.59 -7.40
C LEU A 385 -2.20 -0.19 -6.07
N PRO A 386 -2.79 0.32 -4.98
CA PRO A 386 -2.80 -0.41 -3.71
C PRO A 386 -3.65 -1.70 -3.76
N MET A 387 -4.76 -1.73 -4.50
CA MET A 387 -5.58 -2.96 -4.61
C MET A 387 -4.99 -4.02 -5.55
N ALA A 388 -3.96 -3.68 -6.35
CA ALA A 388 -3.15 -4.67 -7.04
C ALA A 388 -2.16 -5.38 -6.09
N VAL A 389 -1.99 -4.90 -4.85
CA VAL A 389 -1.07 -5.49 -3.88
C VAL A 389 -1.67 -6.75 -3.23
N ALA A 390 -0.86 -7.81 -3.13
CA ALA A 390 -1.23 -9.03 -2.43
C ALA A 390 -0.06 -9.62 -1.62
N ARG A 391 -0.39 -10.38 -0.57
CA ARG A 391 0.59 -11.15 0.20
C ARG A 391 0.50 -12.63 -0.09
N ILE A 392 1.57 -13.38 0.14
CA ILE A 392 1.58 -14.84 0.11
C ILE A 392 1.80 -15.36 1.54
N ASN A 393 0.94 -16.27 2.00
CA ASN A 393 1.07 -16.87 3.33
C ASN A 393 1.99 -18.12 3.36
N ALA A 394 2.20 -18.70 4.53
CA ALA A 394 3.01 -19.90 4.73
C ALA A 394 2.59 -21.14 3.91
N ARG A 395 1.35 -21.16 3.39
CA ARG A 395 0.80 -22.23 2.53
C ARG A 395 1.00 -21.96 1.04
N GLY A 396 1.58 -20.82 0.66
CA GLY A 396 1.76 -20.42 -0.73
C GLY A 396 0.48 -19.84 -1.35
N GLU A 397 -0.51 -19.49 -0.54
CA GLU A 397 -1.78 -18.91 -1.00
C GLU A 397 -1.65 -17.39 -1.10
N VAL A 398 -2.11 -16.83 -2.22
CA VAL A 398 -2.27 -15.38 -2.38
C VAL A 398 -3.46 -14.92 -1.55
N LYS A 399 -3.25 -13.88 -0.76
CA LYS A 399 -4.27 -13.22 0.07
C LYS A 399 -4.40 -11.76 -0.36
N ILE A 400 -5.66 -11.32 -0.39
CA ILE A 400 -6.09 -9.96 -0.73
C ILE A 400 -6.70 -9.29 0.52
N PRO A 401 -6.83 -7.95 0.58
CA PRO A 401 -7.34 -7.26 1.76
C PRO A 401 -8.73 -7.77 2.14
N THR A 402 -8.99 -8.00 3.42
CA THR A 402 -10.31 -8.46 3.89
C THR A 402 -11.19 -7.30 4.37
N HIS A 403 -10.57 -6.15 4.66
CA HIS A 403 -11.23 -4.95 5.16
C HIS A 403 -11.01 -3.77 4.21
N LEU A 404 -12.00 -2.90 4.10
CA LEU A 404 -11.95 -1.65 3.33
C LEU A 404 -12.42 -0.48 4.20
N ASN A 405 -11.67 0.61 4.21
CA ASN A 405 -12.04 1.85 4.92
C ASN A 405 -12.11 3.05 3.96
N PHE A 406 -13.06 3.95 4.20
CA PHE A 406 -13.15 5.25 3.52
C PHE A 406 -12.90 6.37 4.52
N LEU A 407 -11.78 7.07 4.39
CA LEU A 407 -11.48 8.30 5.11
C LEU A 407 -11.89 9.49 4.23
N THR A 408 -12.83 10.32 4.59
CA THR A 408 -14.09 10.01 5.28
C THR A 408 -15.25 10.13 4.28
N ILE A 409 -16.47 9.81 4.70
CA ILE A 409 -17.67 9.95 3.89
C ILE A 409 -18.31 11.35 3.96
N ASP A 410 -17.80 12.24 4.81
CA ASP A 410 -18.21 13.64 4.92
C ASP A 410 -17.05 14.60 4.65
N ASN A 411 -17.33 15.73 4.02
CA ASN A 411 -16.31 16.75 3.76
C ASN A 411 -16.10 17.69 4.96
N SER A 412 -15.16 18.64 4.83
CA SER A 412 -14.77 19.60 5.87
C SER A 412 -15.94 20.41 6.47
N TYR A 413 -17.05 20.53 5.73
CA TYR A 413 -18.28 21.24 6.10
C TYR A 413 -19.42 20.30 6.54
N GLY A 414 -19.13 19.01 6.76
CA GLY A 414 -20.09 17.99 7.15
C GLY A 414 -21.11 17.65 6.07
N ALA A 415 -20.85 17.97 4.80
CA ALA A 415 -21.70 17.52 3.71
C ALA A 415 -21.29 16.11 3.29
N MET A 416 -22.27 15.28 2.92
CA MET A 416 -22.06 13.94 2.34
C MET A 416 -22.49 13.98 0.87
N PRO A 417 -21.62 14.44 -0.05
CA PRO A 417 -21.99 14.61 -1.45
C PRO A 417 -22.13 13.25 -2.14
N VAL A 418 -23.33 12.93 -2.64
CA VAL A 418 -23.63 11.67 -3.35
C VAL A 418 -22.75 11.40 -4.58
N GLN A 419 -22.14 12.45 -5.15
CA GLN A 419 -21.22 12.33 -6.28
C GLN A 419 -20.05 11.38 -5.99
N VAL A 420 -19.46 11.45 -4.80
CA VAL A 420 -18.25 10.66 -4.47
C VAL A 420 -18.53 9.15 -4.39
N PRO A 421 -19.54 8.67 -3.65
CA PRO A 421 -19.87 7.24 -3.69
C PRO A 421 -20.24 6.74 -5.09
N ASP A 422 -20.93 7.56 -5.90
CA ASP A 422 -21.31 7.21 -7.29
C ASP A 422 -20.08 7.05 -8.21
N GLU A 423 -19.04 7.85 -8.01
CA GLU A 423 -17.81 7.82 -8.81
C GLU A 423 -16.80 6.77 -8.33
N VAL A 424 -16.63 6.61 -7.01
CA VAL A 424 -15.59 5.75 -6.42
C VAL A 424 -16.01 4.27 -6.39
N THR A 425 -17.28 3.98 -6.13
CA THR A 425 -17.77 2.60 -5.97
C THR A 425 -17.45 1.70 -7.18
N PRO A 426 -17.67 2.14 -8.45
CA PRO A 426 -17.33 1.32 -9.62
C PRO A 426 -15.85 0.93 -9.66
N HIS A 427 -14.93 1.82 -9.31
CA HIS A 427 -13.49 1.56 -9.32
C HIS A 427 -13.08 0.54 -8.25
N ILE A 428 -13.62 0.67 -7.04
CA ILE A 428 -13.38 -0.30 -5.94
C ILE A 428 -13.87 -1.68 -6.32
N LEU A 429 -15.09 -1.79 -6.85
CA LEU A 429 -15.67 -3.07 -7.27
C LEU A 429 -14.90 -3.67 -8.44
N GLN A 430 -14.46 -2.85 -9.39
CA GLN A 430 -13.65 -3.30 -10.53
C GLN A 430 -12.29 -3.86 -10.07
N ALA A 431 -11.59 -3.15 -9.19
CA ALA A 431 -10.35 -3.63 -8.60
C ALA A 431 -10.57 -4.93 -7.80
N ARG A 432 -11.71 -5.05 -7.10
CA ARG A 432 -12.03 -6.25 -6.30
C ARG A 432 -12.35 -7.49 -7.15
N ARG A 433 -13.07 -7.32 -8.28
CA ARG A 433 -13.39 -8.42 -9.21
C ARG A 433 -12.14 -9.02 -9.85
N HIS A 434 -11.12 -8.20 -10.04
CA HIS A 434 -9.86 -8.56 -10.68
C HIS A 434 -8.68 -8.55 -9.72
N ALA A 435 -8.96 -8.67 -8.41
CA ALA A 435 -7.94 -8.70 -7.38
C ALA A 435 -6.99 -9.90 -7.62
N PRO A 436 -5.71 -9.79 -7.21
CA PRO A 436 -4.73 -10.83 -7.49
C PRO A 436 -5.15 -12.20 -6.92
N ASP A 437 -5.04 -13.25 -7.74
CA ASP A 437 -5.25 -14.65 -7.32
C ASP A 437 -4.00 -15.52 -7.46
N GLN A 438 -2.93 -14.94 -8.01
CA GLN A 438 -1.63 -15.55 -8.25
C GLN A 438 -0.53 -14.51 -7.96
N PRO A 439 0.71 -14.96 -7.65
CA PRO A 439 1.83 -14.05 -7.50
C PRO A 439 2.00 -13.19 -8.76
N GLY A 440 2.26 -11.90 -8.57
CA GLY A 440 2.52 -10.97 -9.67
C GLY A 440 3.86 -11.23 -10.37
N LEU A 441 4.17 -10.36 -11.34
CA LEU A 441 5.42 -10.46 -12.09
C LEU A 441 6.65 -10.38 -11.18
N VAL A 442 6.59 -9.50 -10.19
CA VAL A 442 7.68 -9.29 -9.24
C VAL A 442 7.16 -9.52 -7.81
N VAL A 443 7.87 -10.38 -7.08
CA VAL A 443 7.55 -10.74 -5.70
C VAL A 443 8.69 -10.31 -4.78
N TRP A 444 8.39 -9.45 -3.81
CA TRP A 444 9.31 -9.07 -2.76
C TRP A 444 9.37 -10.15 -1.69
N VAL A 445 10.51 -10.82 -1.56
CA VAL A 445 10.81 -11.69 -0.42
C VAL A 445 11.38 -10.80 0.68
N TYR A 446 10.48 -10.30 1.53
CA TYR A 446 10.76 -9.27 2.52
C TYR A 446 11.48 -9.85 3.76
N PRO A 447 12.66 -9.34 4.13
CA PRO A 447 13.47 -9.79 5.27
C PRO A 447 12.88 -9.33 6.63
N PHE A 448 11.64 -9.70 6.91
CA PHE A 448 10.90 -9.21 8.07
C PHE A 448 11.60 -9.60 9.38
N ASP A 449 11.88 -10.89 9.61
CA ASP A 449 12.52 -11.34 10.84
C ASP A 449 13.99 -10.92 10.88
N GLU A 450 14.70 -10.98 9.74
CA GLU A 450 16.12 -10.64 9.65
C GLU A 450 16.38 -9.18 9.98
N TYR A 451 15.56 -8.24 9.52
CA TYR A 451 15.70 -6.83 9.90
C TYR A 451 15.59 -6.63 11.41
N HIS A 452 14.62 -7.28 12.06
CA HIS A 452 14.45 -7.18 13.51
C HIS A 452 15.58 -7.88 14.28
N ASP A 453 16.14 -8.97 13.73
CA ASP A 453 17.30 -9.66 14.30
C ASP A 453 18.58 -8.82 14.17
N LEU A 454 18.80 -8.19 13.00
CA LEU A 454 19.90 -7.25 12.78
C LEU A 454 19.82 -6.07 13.74
N ALA A 455 18.66 -5.42 13.87
CA ALA A 455 18.48 -4.31 14.80
C ALA A 455 18.71 -4.70 16.27
N SER A 456 18.57 -5.98 16.62
CA SER A 456 18.78 -6.48 17.99
C SER A 456 20.22 -6.96 18.24
N GLY A 457 20.81 -7.68 17.29
CA GLY A 457 22.07 -8.42 17.48
C GLY A 457 23.28 -7.82 16.76
N GLN A 458 23.07 -6.97 15.75
CA GLN A 458 24.10 -6.31 14.94
C GLN A 458 23.68 -4.85 14.65
N PRO A 459 23.43 -4.02 15.68
CA PRO A 459 22.83 -2.70 15.49
C PRO A 459 23.72 -1.73 14.70
N GLU A 460 25.03 -2.00 14.56
CA GLU A 460 25.93 -1.30 13.64
C GLU A 460 25.50 -1.40 12.17
N ARG A 461 24.65 -2.38 11.83
CA ARG A 461 24.12 -2.61 10.48
C ARG A 461 22.75 -1.95 10.25
N ILE A 462 22.26 -1.11 11.17
CA ILE A 462 20.96 -0.44 11.04
C ILE A 462 20.81 0.38 9.75
N GLN A 463 21.91 0.95 9.26
CA GLN A 463 21.94 1.65 7.98
C GLN A 463 21.56 0.77 6.79
N GLU A 464 21.78 -0.55 6.85
CA GLU A 464 21.39 -1.50 5.81
C GLU A 464 19.86 -1.67 5.77
N ILE A 465 19.23 -1.72 6.94
CA ILE A 465 17.76 -1.80 7.11
C ILE A 465 17.12 -0.53 6.54
N TYR A 466 17.62 0.63 6.96
CA TYR A 466 17.15 1.94 6.49
C TYR A 466 17.32 2.06 4.96
N TYR A 467 18.49 1.71 4.45
CA TYR A 467 18.78 1.73 3.02
C TYR A 467 17.81 0.87 2.22
N GLY A 468 17.59 -0.38 2.64
CA GLY A 468 16.91 -1.39 1.84
C GLY A 468 15.51 -0.97 1.44
N ASP A 469 14.74 -0.44 2.38
CA ASP A 469 13.37 -0.03 2.11
C ASP A 469 13.27 1.31 1.36
N TRP A 470 14.15 2.27 1.65
CA TRP A 470 14.24 3.52 0.87
C TRP A 470 14.62 3.26 -0.59
N PHE A 471 15.49 2.29 -0.83
CA PHE A 471 15.91 1.91 -2.18
C PHE A 471 14.77 1.26 -2.96
N ILE A 472 14.00 0.37 -2.32
CA ILE A 472 12.82 -0.24 -2.93
C ILE A 472 11.73 0.80 -3.20
N ARG A 473 11.50 1.75 -2.28
CA ARG A 473 10.61 2.89 -2.52
C ARG A 473 11.03 3.68 -3.77
N GLN A 474 12.32 3.97 -3.94
CA GLN A 474 12.81 4.67 -5.13
C GLN A 474 12.59 3.82 -6.39
N THR A 475 12.94 2.54 -6.32
CA THR A 475 12.79 1.57 -7.41
C THR A 475 11.34 1.48 -7.93
N VAL A 476 10.35 1.45 -7.04
CA VAL A 476 8.92 1.45 -7.41
C VAL A 476 8.53 2.77 -8.09
N ASN A 477 9.00 3.91 -7.57
CA ASN A 477 8.77 5.21 -8.22
C ASN A 477 9.44 5.35 -9.60
N GLU A 478 10.51 4.59 -9.84
CA GLU A 478 11.19 4.49 -11.14
C GLU A 478 10.56 3.45 -12.09
N GLY A 479 9.39 2.90 -11.73
CA GLY A 479 8.57 2.06 -12.60
C GLY A 479 8.76 0.56 -12.46
N PHE A 480 9.46 0.10 -11.43
CA PHE A 480 9.63 -1.32 -11.18
C PHE A 480 8.30 -1.97 -10.75
N PRO A 481 7.78 -2.98 -11.49
CA PRO A 481 6.37 -3.38 -11.42
C PRO A 481 6.06 -4.36 -10.28
N MET A 482 6.43 -3.99 -9.05
CA MET A 482 6.29 -4.83 -7.86
C MET A 482 4.97 -4.62 -7.14
N ASN A 483 4.22 -5.71 -6.93
CA ASN A 483 2.91 -5.69 -6.27
C ASN A 483 2.69 -6.86 -5.30
N THR A 484 3.61 -7.82 -5.20
CA THR A 484 3.41 -9.02 -4.37
C THR A 484 4.49 -9.11 -3.30
N VAL A 485 4.12 -9.51 -2.08
CA VAL A 485 5.05 -9.67 -0.96
C VAL A 485 4.90 -11.01 -0.27
N ILE A 486 6.02 -11.57 0.19
CA ILE A 486 6.10 -12.72 1.07
C ILE A 486 7.23 -12.48 2.07
N SER A 487 7.07 -12.81 3.35
CA SER A 487 8.20 -12.79 4.27
C SER A 487 9.20 -13.89 3.95
N THR A 488 10.47 -13.71 4.32
CA THR A 488 11.52 -14.74 4.28
C THR A 488 11.09 -16.03 4.98
N THR A 489 10.49 -15.94 6.16
CA THR A 489 9.94 -17.07 6.93
C THR A 489 8.86 -17.82 6.14
N ASN A 490 7.89 -17.12 5.55
CA ASN A 490 6.84 -17.74 4.75
C ASN A 490 7.39 -18.33 3.45
N PHE A 491 8.35 -17.67 2.80
CA PHE A 491 9.02 -18.17 1.60
C PHE A 491 9.72 -19.50 1.86
N VAL A 492 10.49 -19.58 2.94
CA VAL A 492 11.16 -20.81 3.37
C VAL A 492 10.16 -21.94 3.61
N SER A 493 9.05 -21.67 4.31
CA SER A 493 7.96 -22.63 4.52
C SER A 493 7.37 -23.14 3.20
N VAL A 494 7.08 -22.24 2.26
CA VAL A 494 6.54 -22.58 0.93
C VAL A 494 7.52 -23.48 0.16
N MET A 495 8.79 -23.11 0.10
CA MET A 495 9.82 -23.88 -0.62
C MET A 495 10.01 -25.28 -0.03
N LYS A 496 9.98 -25.42 1.31
CA LYS A 496 10.05 -26.72 1.99
C LYS A 496 8.83 -27.60 1.75
N SER A 497 7.65 -27.01 1.63
CA SER A 497 6.40 -27.75 1.35
C SER A 497 6.37 -28.36 -0.06
N GLY A 498 7.26 -27.91 -0.96
CA GLY A 498 7.29 -28.32 -2.37
C GLY A 498 6.27 -27.60 -3.26
N VAL A 499 5.47 -26.68 -2.69
CA VAL A 499 4.60 -25.78 -3.46
C VAL A 499 5.48 -24.75 -4.19
N SER A 500 5.19 -24.51 -5.46
CA SER A 500 6.02 -23.65 -6.33
C SER A 500 5.15 -22.58 -7.00
N PRO A 501 4.64 -21.58 -6.25
CA PRO A 501 3.76 -20.56 -6.80
C PRO A 501 4.51 -19.52 -7.65
N PHE A 502 5.84 -19.45 -7.53
CA PHE A 502 6.69 -18.40 -8.10
C PHE A 502 7.18 -18.64 -9.53
N ARG A 503 6.63 -19.63 -10.26
CA ARG A 503 7.17 -20.04 -11.58
C ARG A 503 7.22 -18.87 -12.59
N GLU A 504 6.23 -17.99 -12.53
CA GLU A 504 6.08 -16.85 -13.44
C GLU A 504 6.72 -15.56 -12.89
N SER A 505 7.30 -15.61 -11.68
CA SER A 505 7.70 -14.43 -10.93
C SER A 505 9.22 -14.29 -10.88
N VAL A 506 9.68 -13.04 -10.90
CA VAL A 506 11.02 -12.67 -10.48
C VAL A 506 10.99 -12.36 -8.98
N LEU A 507 11.77 -13.11 -8.19
CA LEU A 507 11.90 -12.86 -6.76
C LEU A 507 12.91 -11.73 -6.54
N VAL A 508 12.62 -10.85 -5.59
CA VAL A 508 13.47 -9.71 -5.23
C VAL A 508 13.73 -9.75 -3.74
N THR A 509 14.99 -9.64 -3.31
CA THR A 509 15.35 -9.61 -1.89
C THR A 509 16.74 -9.03 -1.65
N VAL A 510 17.09 -8.84 -0.39
CA VAL A 510 18.45 -8.48 0.04
C VAL A 510 19.34 -9.72 0.11
N VAL A 511 20.63 -9.53 0.32
CA VAL A 511 21.55 -10.65 0.59
C VAL A 511 21.11 -11.39 1.86
N PRO A 512 20.88 -12.72 1.80
CA PRO A 512 20.43 -13.48 2.97
C PRO A 512 21.55 -13.58 4.02
N PRO A 513 21.22 -13.78 5.31
CA PRO A 513 22.23 -14.06 6.33
C PRO A 513 23.06 -15.29 5.95
N ALA A 514 24.37 -15.21 6.11
CA ALA A 514 25.31 -16.26 5.71
C ALA A 514 24.98 -17.62 6.34
N GLY A 515 24.85 -18.66 5.51
CA GLY A 515 24.57 -20.03 5.94
C GLY A 515 23.14 -20.23 6.47
N SER A 516 22.25 -19.26 6.26
CA SER A 516 20.85 -19.36 6.67
C SER A 516 20.06 -20.33 5.79
N GLU A 517 18.93 -20.78 6.31
CA GLU A 517 18.00 -21.58 5.51
C GLU A 517 17.43 -20.80 4.32
N LEU A 518 17.26 -19.48 4.47
CA LEU A 518 16.87 -18.59 3.38
C LEU A 518 17.87 -18.66 2.22
N GLU A 519 19.17 -18.60 2.52
CA GLU A 519 20.24 -18.72 1.52
C GLU A 519 20.15 -20.05 0.75
N GLU A 520 19.92 -21.15 1.47
CA GLU A 520 19.74 -22.48 0.88
C GLU A 520 18.54 -22.50 -0.08
N GLN A 521 17.37 -21.99 0.37
CA GLN A 521 16.15 -22.02 -0.44
C GLN A 521 16.22 -21.07 -1.64
N LEU A 522 16.83 -19.89 -1.52
CA LEU A 522 17.06 -18.98 -2.65
C LEU A 522 18.01 -19.60 -3.67
N THR A 523 19.11 -20.20 -3.21
CA THR A 523 20.06 -20.92 -4.08
C THR A 523 19.37 -22.07 -4.80
N ARG A 524 18.54 -22.84 -4.10
CA ARG A 524 17.75 -23.93 -4.67
C ARG A 524 16.72 -23.43 -5.68
N PHE A 525 16.07 -22.30 -5.42
CA PHE A 525 15.11 -21.68 -6.34
C PHE A 525 15.78 -21.34 -7.67
N VAL A 526 16.91 -20.61 -7.64
CA VAL A 526 17.67 -20.26 -8.84
C VAL A 526 18.14 -21.50 -9.59
N LYS A 527 18.77 -22.46 -8.91
CA LYS A 527 19.28 -23.70 -9.55
C LYS A 527 18.18 -24.56 -10.18
N ASN A 528 16.91 -24.33 -9.84
CA ASN A 528 15.76 -25.05 -10.41
C ASN A 528 14.97 -24.25 -11.45
N GLY A 529 15.55 -23.18 -12.02
CA GLY A 529 14.93 -22.40 -13.08
C GLY A 529 14.38 -21.05 -12.62
N GLY A 530 14.45 -20.75 -11.32
CA GLY A 530 13.97 -19.49 -10.76
C GLY A 530 14.81 -18.28 -11.16
N LYS A 531 14.16 -17.11 -11.20
CA LYS A 531 14.80 -15.82 -11.49
C LYS A 531 14.83 -14.96 -10.23
N LEU A 532 16.02 -14.56 -9.80
CA LEU A 532 16.25 -13.82 -8.57
C LEU A 532 16.95 -12.49 -8.86
N LEU A 533 16.49 -11.41 -8.24
CA LEU A 533 17.18 -10.13 -8.14
C LEU A 533 17.57 -9.90 -6.69
N VAL A 534 18.87 -9.69 -6.45
CA VAL A 534 19.42 -9.37 -5.14
C VAL A 534 19.85 -7.91 -5.12
N TYR A 535 19.50 -7.17 -4.07
CA TYR A 535 19.93 -5.79 -3.90
C TYR A 535 20.64 -5.50 -2.57
N GLY A 536 21.46 -4.45 -2.56
CA GLY A 536 22.13 -3.95 -1.35
C GLY A 536 23.57 -4.42 -1.16
N PRO A 537 24.17 -4.13 0.01
CA PRO A 537 25.54 -4.53 0.32
C PRO A 537 25.67 -6.06 0.39
N VAL A 538 26.86 -6.57 0.07
CA VAL A 538 27.12 -8.02 -0.01
C VAL A 538 28.18 -8.51 0.97
N ALA A 539 28.87 -7.60 1.67
CA ALA A 539 29.97 -7.93 2.58
C ALA A 539 29.61 -8.96 3.66
N ASN A 540 28.34 -9.06 4.05
CA ASN A 540 27.85 -9.98 5.09
C ASN A 540 27.23 -11.28 4.54
N GLY A 541 27.26 -11.49 3.22
CA GLY A 541 26.84 -12.74 2.59
C GLY A 541 27.88 -13.85 2.76
N SER A 542 27.44 -15.11 2.65
CA SER A 542 28.38 -16.25 2.61
C SER A 542 29.25 -16.21 1.35
N GLN A 543 30.38 -16.89 1.41
CA GLN A 543 31.25 -17.06 0.24
C GLN A 543 30.51 -17.80 -0.88
N GLU A 544 29.69 -18.80 -0.53
CA GLU A 544 28.88 -19.58 -1.44
C GLU A 544 27.82 -18.72 -2.16
N PHE A 545 27.23 -17.74 -1.45
CA PHE A 545 26.26 -16.83 -2.05
C PHE A 545 26.94 -15.77 -2.92
N LEU A 546 28.10 -15.24 -2.52
CA LEU A 546 28.92 -14.39 -3.40
C LEU A 546 29.33 -15.13 -4.68
N GLU A 547 29.70 -16.40 -4.55
CA GLU A 547 29.97 -17.27 -5.69
C GLU A 547 28.73 -17.47 -6.54
N LEU A 548 27.54 -17.65 -5.97
CA LEU A 548 26.27 -17.72 -6.70
C LEU A 548 26.04 -16.45 -7.53
N LEU A 549 26.31 -15.27 -6.97
CA LEU A 549 26.23 -13.98 -7.67
C LEU A 549 27.37 -13.76 -8.67
N GLY A 550 28.47 -14.51 -8.54
CA GLY A 550 29.69 -14.36 -9.35
C GLY A 550 30.50 -13.11 -8.98
N LEU A 551 30.47 -12.74 -7.70
CA LEU A 551 31.09 -11.54 -7.15
C LEU A 551 32.23 -11.88 -6.19
N LYS A 552 33.17 -10.95 -6.04
CA LYS A 552 34.08 -10.86 -4.90
C LYS A 552 34.05 -9.47 -4.30
N LEU A 553 34.55 -9.38 -3.08
CA LEU A 553 34.76 -8.12 -2.38
C LEU A 553 36.06 -7.45 -2.84
N ALA A 554 36.02 -6.13 -2.89
CA ALA A 554 37.14 -5.20 -3.02
C ALA A 554 36.96 -4.08 -1.99
N GLU A 555 37.97 -3.24 -1.82
CA GLU A 555 37.88 -2.07 -0.93
C GLU A 555 36.62 -1.24 -1.24
N PRO A 556 35.77 -0.92 -0.24
CA PRO A 556 34.54 -0.18 -0.49
C PRO A 556 34.85 1.26 -0.93
N LEU A 557 34.16 1.73 -1.97
CA LEU A 557 34.27 3.11 -2.46
C LEU A 557 32.98 3.90 -2.21
N SER A 558 33.08 5.22 -2.06
CA SER A 558 31.93 6.12 -1.89
C SER A 558 32.21 7.50 -2.49
N GLY A 559 31.18 8.33 -2.62
CA GLY A 559 31.28 9.66 -3.23
C GLY A 559 30.72 9.67 -4.65
N GLU A 560 31.36 10.44 -5.52
CA GLU A 560 30.92 10.62 -6.91
C GLU A 560 31.60 9.62 -7.84
N PHE A 561 30.81 9.10 -8.78
CA PHE A 561 31.24 8.09 -9.76
C PHE A 561 30.74 8.44 -11.15
N ASN A 562 31.55 8.13 -12.16
CA ASN A 562 31.06 7.98 -13.53
C ASN A 562 30.37 6.62 -13.66
N LEU A 563 29.23 6.62 -14.34
CA LEU A 563 28.42 5.46 -14.61
C LEU A 563 28.74 4.92 -16.01
N GLN A 564 29.08 3.64 -16.09
CA GLN A 564 29.16 2.90 -17.35
C GLN A 564 28.04 1.86 -17.36
N VAL A 565 27.16 1.89 -18.36
CA VAL A 565 26.01 0.98 -18.48
C VAL A 565 26.02 0.30 -19.85
N SER A 566 25.74 -1.00 -19.88
CA SER A 566 25.59 -1.78 -21.13
C SER A 566 24.13 -2.12 -21.47
N LEU A 567 23.20 -1.66 -20.63
CA LEU A 567 21.75 -1.83 -20.78
C LEU A 567 21.14 -0.76 -21.71
N GLU A 568 20.03 -1.11 -22.37
CA GLU A 568 19.17 -0.11 -23.02
C GLU A 568 18.57 0.81 -21.93
N MET A 569 18.75 2.12 -22.09
CA MET A 569 18.26 3.12 -21.15
C MET A 569 16.93 3.70 -21.65
N ASP A 570 16.24 4.43 -20.77
CA ASP A 570 15.14 5.31 -21.20
C ASP A 570 15.64 6.31 -22.25
N GLN A 571 14.77 6.66 -23.20
CA GLN A 571 15.08 7.62 -24.24
C GLN A 571 14.61 9.01 -23.82
N THR A 572 15.53 9.97 -23.91
CA THR A 572 15.31 11.37 -23.59
C THR A 572 15.70 12.27 -24.76
N ASP A 573 15.02 13.41 -24.94
CA ASP A 573 15.43 14.40 -25.96
C ASP A 573 16.76 15.08 -25.59
N SER A 574 17.09 15.12 -24.30
CA SER A 574 18.37 15.63 -23.75
C SER A 574 19.25 14.48 -23.26
N PRO A 575 20.59 14.59 -23.28
CA PRO A 575 21.46 13.53 -22.78
C PRO A 575 21.21 13.20 -21.30
N SER A 576 21.03 11.92 -20.99
CA SER A 576 20.88 11.45 -19.61
C SER A 576 22.18 11.59 -18.79
N PRO A 577 22.08 11.75 -17.46
CA PRO A 577 23.24 11.87 -16.60
C PRO A 577 24.08 10.57 -16.62
N THR A 578 25.40 10.76 -16.71
CA THR A 578 26.40 9.68 -16.69
C THR A 578 27.22 9.66 -15.40
N ILE A 579 26.76 10.38 -14.38
CA ILE A 579 27.37 10.44 -13.05
C ILE A 579 26.32 10.18 -11.98
N PHE A 580 26.73 9.63 -10.84
CA PHE A 580 25.86 9.45 -9.67
C PHE A 580 26.65 9.63 -8.38
N ARG A 581 25.92 9.86 -7.28
CA ARG A 581 26.50 10.03 -5.95
C ARG A 581 26.08 8.88 -5.05
N HIS A 582 27.06 8.20 -4.46
CA HIS A 582 26.86 7.11 -3.52
C HIS A 582 27.33 7.51 -2.13
N GLY A 583 26.38 7.84 -1.24
CA GLY A 583 26.64 8.10 0.16
C GLY A 583 26.54 6.83 0.98
N ALA A 584 27.66 6.36 1.56
CA ALA A 584 27.70 5.11 2.34
C ALA A 584 26.67 5.06 3.47
N ASN A 585 26.55 6.14 4.25
CA ASN A 585 25.63 6.23 5.39
C ASN A 585 24.17 6.07 4.97
N MET A 586 23.80 6.50 3.75
CA MET A 586 22.43 6.39 3.24
C MET A 586 22.21 5.14 2.37
N SER A 587 23.29 4.43 2.02
CA SER A 587 23.29 3.31 1.07
C SER A 587 23.72 1.97 1.68
N GLY A 588 23.72 1.88 3.02
CA GLY A 588 24.06 0.66 3.76
C GLY A 588 25.54 0.27 3.69
N GLY A 589 26.45 1.22 3.40
CA GLY A 589 27.87 0.97 3.16
C GLY A 589 28.34 1.45 1.79
N GLY A 590 29.62 1.26 1.47
CA GLY A 590 30.18 1.65 0.18
C GLY A 590 29.88 0.66 -0.96
N ILE A 591 30.49 0.89 -2.12
CA ILE A 591 30.46 -0.03 -3.26
C ILE A 591 31.70 -0.92 -3.20
N GLU A 592 31.51 -2.18 -2.85
CA GLU A 592 32.60 -3.16 -2.61
C GLU A 592 32.71 -4.27 -3.67
N THR A 593 31.89 -4.25 -4.72
CA THR A 593 31.72 -5.41 -5.60
C THR A 593 32.62 -5.40 -6.83
N ARG A 594 33.18 -6.56 -7.17
CA ARG A 594 33.79 -6.87 -8.47
C ARG A 594 33.34 -8.23 -8.97
N ALA A 595 32.99 -8.34 -10.24
CA ALA A 595 32.70 -9.60 -10.91
C ALA A 595 33.98 -10.42 -11.05
N VAL A 596 33.85 -11.74 -10.91
CA VAL A 596 34.98 -12.68 -10.99
C VAL A 596 34.73 -13.88 -11.87
N ALA A 597 33.46 -14.22 -12.10
CA ALA A 597 33.11 -15.43 -12.82
C ALA A 597 33.01 -15.14 -14.33
N PRO A 598 33.57 -15.99 -15.22
CA PRO A 598 33.48 -15.79 -16.67
C PRO A 598 32.03 -15.79 -17.21
N ASP A 599 31.12 -16.43 -16.49
CA ASP A 599 29.68 -16.55 -16.73
C ASP A 599 28.86 -15.39 -16.10
N THR A 600 29.53 -14.41 -15.50
CA THR A 600 28.89 -13.19 -14.98
C THR A 600 29.02 -12.06 -15.99
N GLU A 601 27.87 -11.61 -16.50
CA GLU A 601 27.79 -10.42 -17.34
C GLU A 601 27.76 -9.16 -16.48
N ILE A 602 28.64 -8.19 -16.78
CA ILE A 602 28.66 -6.88 -16.15
C ILE A 602 27.68 -5.96 -16.88
N LEU A 603 26.64 -5.51 -16.17
CA LEU A 603 25.57 -4.67 -16.72
C LEU A 603 25.79 -3.18 -16.44
N ALA A 604 26.40 -2.85 -15.30
CA ALA A 604 26.82 -1.49 -14.99
C ALA A 604 28.01 -1.43 -14.03
N GLN A 605 28.85 -0.40 -14.21
CA GLN A 605 30.03 -0.13 -13.40
C GLN A 605 30.03 1.31 -12.86
N ALA A 606 30.50 1.46 -11.62
CA ALA A 606 30.86 2.72 -11.00
C ALA A 606 32.37 2.95 -11.16
N VAL A 607 32.76 4.10 -11.70
CA VAL A 607 34.16 4.43 -12.00
C VAL A 607 34.57 5.70 -11.27
N GLN A 608 35.61 5.60 -10.44
CA GLN A 608 36.21 6.71 -9.70
C GLN A 608 37.73 6.67 -9.90
N GLY A 609 38.26 7.61 -10.70
CA GLY A 609 39.66 7.58 -11.11
C GLY A 609 39.99 6.31 -11.92
N GLN A 610 40.97 5.53 -11.46
CA GLN A 610 41.35 4.25 -12.07
C GLN A 610 40.58 3.05 -11.49
N GLU A 611 39.83 3.27 -10.40
CA GLU A 611 39.10 2.22 -9.71
C GLU A 611 37.73 1.99 -10.36
N LYS A 612 37.35 0.71 -10.45
CA LYS A 612 36.03 0.28 -10.91
C LYS A 612 35.37 -0.63 -9.89
N ARG A 613 34.05 -0.51 -9.76
CA ARG A 613 33.20 -1.44 -9.01
C ARG A 613 31.99 -1.82 -9.85
N ASP A 614 31.62 -3.09 -9.80
CA ASP A 614 30.52 -3.64 -10.58
C ASP A 614 29.22 -3.51 -9.77
N ILE A 615 28.34 -2.61 -10.20
CA ILE A 615 27.13 -2.23 -9.44
C ILE A 615 25.87 -2.93 -9.95
N ALA A 616 25.93 -3.50 -11.15
CA ALA A 616 24.91 -4.39 -11.66
C ALA A 616 25.53 -5.53 -12.44
N VAL A 617 25.15 -6.76 -12.13
CA VAL A 617 25.57 -7.95 -12.87
C VAL A 617 24.41 -8.91 -13.07
N LEU A 618 24.51 -9.76 -14.09
CA LEU A 618 23.64 -10.90 -14.29
C LEU A 618 24.50 -12.14 -14.43
N ARG A 619 24.11 -13.21 -13.73
CA ARG A 619 24.74 -14.51 -13.88
C ARG A 619 23.72 -15.57 -14.24
N GLU A 620 24.10 -16.39 -15.20
CA GLU A 620 23.36 -17.55 -15.65
C GLU A 620 24.30 -18.75 -15.75
N ASP A 621 23.78 -19.94 -15.47
CA ASP A 621 24.52 -21.18 -15.61
C ASP A 621 23.62 -22.22 -16.32
N PRO A 622 24.09 -22.91 -17.37
CA PRO A 622 23.31 -23.95 -18.05
C PRO A 622 22.77 -25.03 -17.10
N ARG A 623 23.45 -25.27 -15.97
CA ARG A 623 23.03 -26.22 -14.92
C ARG A 623 21.79 -25.75 -14.14
N TRP A 624 21.45 -24.46 -14.20
CA TRP A 624 20.33 -23.87 -13.45
C TRP A 624 18.98 -23.97 -14.17
N LYS A 625 18.89 -24.73 -15.28
CA LYS A 625 17.62 -25.00 -15.99
C LYS A 625 16.89 -23.72 -16.44
N GLY A 626 17.65 -22.72 -16.89
CA GLY A 626 17.12 -21.41 -17.25
C GLY A 626 16.98 -20.44 -16.07
N GLY A 627 17.43 -20.81 -14.87
CA GLY A 627 17.50 -19.91 -13.73
C GLY A 627 18.58 -18.85 -13.89
N ALA A 628 18.39 -17.70 -13.27
CA ALA A 628 19.34 -16.59 -13.31
C ALA A 628 19.31 -15.81 -12.00
N VAL A 629 20.44 -15.17 -11.69
CA VAL A 629 20.54 -14.23 -10.59
C VAL A 629 21.13 -12.91 -11.08
N GLY A 630 20.35 -11.83 -10.93
CA GLY A 630 20.82 -10.47 -11.09
C GLY A 630 21.17 -9.88 -9.74
N TYR A 631 22.21 -9.06 -9.70
CA TYR A 631 22.59 -8.29 -8.52
C TYR A 631 22.62 -6.81 -8.86
N VAL A 632 22.08 -5.98 -7.96
CA VAL A 632 22.13 -4.52 -8.03
C VAL A 632 22.61 -3.98 -6.68
N ARG A 633 23.81 -3.39 -6.63
CA ARG A 633 24.31 -2.81 -5.36
C ARG A 633 23.35 -1.80 -4.78
N GLY A 634 22.72 -1.01 -5.67
CA GLY A 634 21.76 0.02 -5.36
C GLY A 634 22.38 1.24 -4.66
N THR A 635 21.86 2.41 -5.01
CA THR A 635 22.25 3.68 -4.41
C THR A 635 20.98 4.42 -4.06
N ASN A 636 20.86 4.88 -2.82
CA ASN A 636 19.79 5.81 -2.47
C ASN A 636 20.13 7.19 -3.02
N SER A 637 19.58 7.54 -4.20
CA SER A 637 19.72 8.89 -4.79
C SER A 637 18.78 9.89 -4.09
N ALA A 638 18.86 9.94 -2.76
CA ALA A 638 18.12 10.86 -1.92
C ALA A 638 18.85 11.04 -0.57
N THR A 639 18.81 12.25 -0.02
CA THR A 639 19.42 12.58 1.27
C THR A 639 18.48 13.41 2.14
N TYR A 640 18.65 13.35 3.46
CA TYR A 640 17.88 14.19 4.34
C TYR A 640 18.40 15.63 4.28
N ARG A 641 17.52 16.59 4.01
CA ARG A 641 17.84 18.03 3.91
C ARG A 641 16.90 18.89 4.79
N GLY A 642 16.24 18.27 5.75
CA GLY A 642 15.13 18.85 6.52
C GLY A 642 13.75 18.46 5.96
N GLY A 643 12.70 18.76 6.71
CA GLY A 643 11.32 18.36 6.41
C GLY A 643 11.00 16.93 6.87
N HIS A 644 9.92 16.34 6.35
CA HIS A 644 9.47 15.01 6.77
C HIS A 644 10.15 13.86 6.03
N LEU A 645 10.59 14.04 4.79
CA LEU A 645 11.09 12.95 3.95
C LEU A 645 12.48 13.24 3.40
N LEU A 646 13.12 12.20 2.85
CA LEU A 646 14.34 12.36 2.07
C LEU A 646 14.07 13.21 0.82
N THR A 647 14.99 14.10 0.51
CA THR A 647 14.98 14.90 -0.72
C THR A 647 15.75 14.15 -1.80
N SER A 648 15.09 13.87 -2.93
CA SER A 648 15.74 13.25 -4.09
C SER A 648 16.90 14.12 -4.60
N ASP A 649 17.93 13.46 -5.13
CA ASP A 649 18.93 14.16 -5.92
C ASP A 649 18.31 14.68 -7.23
N ASP A 650 18.91 15.74 -7.79
CA ASP A 650 18.46 16.32 -9.05
C ASP A 650 18.70 15.33 -10.21
N PRO A 651 17.64 14.80 -10.86
CA PRO A 651 17.76 13.77 -11.89
C PRO A 651 18.35 14.28 -13.21
N VAL A 652 18.46 15.61 -13.41
CA VAL A 652 19.18 16.17 -14.57
C VAL A 652 20.69 16.06 -14.37
N THR A 653 21.13 16.17 -13.11
CA THR A 653 22.56 16.16 -12.76
C THR A 653 23.04 14.76 -12.40
N TRP A 654 22.24 14.00 -11.63
CA TRP A 654 22.62 12.73 -11.03
C TRP A 654 21.72 11.61 -11.52
N PHE A 655 22.34 10.50 -11.95
CA PHE A 655 21.60 9.29 -12.27
C PHE A 655 20.89 8.74 -11.03
N THR A 656 19.62 8.37 -11.22
CA THR A 656 18.76 7.84 -10.14
C THR A 656 19.00 6.34 -9.98
N GLY A 657 19.54 5.95 -8.82
CA GLY A 657 19.99 4.58 -8.56
C GLY A 657 18.90 3.52 -8.67
N GLY A 658 17.68 3.83 -8.22
CA GLY A 658 16.52 2.93 -8.29
C GLY A 658 16.15 2.47 -9.71
N THR A 659 16.48 3.27 -10.74
CA THR A 659 16.24 2.91 -12.14
C THR A 659 16.93 1.61 -12.53
N MET A 660 18.09 1.30 -11.92
CA MET A 660 18.89 0.12 -12.24
C MET A 660 18.12 -1.19 -12.05
N MET A 661 17.21 -1.28 -11.08
CA MET A 661 16.40 -2.48 -10.85
C MET A 661 15.50 -2.81 -12.04
N ARG A 662 14.83 -1.80 -12.62
CA ARG A 662 14.00 -1.96 -13.82
C ARG A 662 14.85 -2.30 -15.05
N LEU A 663 16.02 -1.69 -15.18
CA LEU A 663 16.89 -1.98 -16.32
C LEU A 663 17.49 -3.39 -16.26
N VAL A 664 17.90 -3.88 -15.08
CA VAL A 664 18.37 -5.27 -14.92
C VAL A 664 17.24 -6.28 -15.14
N LEU A 665 15.99 -5.93 -14.75
CA LEU A 665 14.81 -6.76 -15.04
C LEU A 665 14.64 -7.02 -16.54
N SER A 666 15.01 -6.08 -17.41
CA SER A 666 15.00 -6.28 -18.87
C SER A 666 15.90 -7.44 -19.32
N ARG A 667 17.04 -7.64 -18.66
CA ARG A 667 17.97 -8.74 -18.96
C ARG A 667 17.52 -10.07 -18.42
N ILE A 668 16.61 -10.08 -17.45
CA ILE A 668 15.89 -11.26 -16.98
C ILE A 668 14.68 -11.57 -17.89
N GLY A 669 14.34 -10.67 -18.82
CA GLY A 669 13.40 -10.88 -19.91
C GLY A 669 12.23 -9.92 -19.96
N TYR A 670 12.06 -9.04 -18.96
CA TYR A 670 10.91 -8.13 -18.87
C TYR A 670 11.36 -6.69 -19.01
N SER A 671 11.24 -6.16 -20.23
CA SER A 671 11.65 -4.79 -20.55
C SER A 671 10.48 -3.82 -20.37
N LEU A 672 10.71 -2.81 -19.54
CA LEU A 672 9.83 -1.65 -19.33
C LEU A 672 10.72 -0.43 -19.52
N LEU A 673 10.53 0.33 -20.60
CA LEU A 673 11.35 1.49 -20.94
C LEU A 673 10.47 2.72 -21.19
N TYR A 674 11.04 3.91 -20.96
CA TYR A 674 10.32 5.16 -21.13
C TYR A 674 10.94 6.05 -22.20
N ASN A 675 10.06 6.68 -22.98
CA ASN A 675 10.42 7.78 -23.86
C ASN A 675 9.85 9.08 -23.26
N LYS A 676 10.71 10.01 -22.90
CA LYS A 676 10.36 11.28 -22.23
C LYS A 676 11.20 12.43 -22.77
N LYS A 677 10.86 13.68 -22.46
CA LYS A 677 11.64 14.83 -22.95
C LYS A 677 12.97 15.00 -22.22
N SER A 678 13.00 14.71 -20.92
CA SER A 678 14.15 14.95 -20.04
C SER A 678 14.03 14.12 -18.76
N ASP A 679 15.13 13.99 -18.03
CA ASP A 679 15.19 13.12 -16.83
C ASP A 679 14.47 13.67 -15.59
N ASP A 680 14.18 14.98 -15.53
CA ASP A 680 13.35 15.60 -14.49
C ASP A 680 11.86 15.29 -14.61
N ILE A 681 11.43 14.76 -15.76
CA ILE A 681 10.06 14.25 -15.90
C ILE A 681 9.94 12.95 -15.11
N ARG A 682 9.09 12.98 -14.08
CA ARG A 682 8.77 11.83 -13.24
C ARG A 682 8.29 10.64 -14.07
N ASN A 683 8.86 9.48 -13.77
CA ASN A 683 8.52 8.22 -14.38
C ASN A 683 7.14 7.71 -13.91
N PRO A 684 6.42 6.92 -14.73
CA PRO A 684 5.23 6.20 -14.32
C PRO A 684 5.52 5.18 -13.21
N VAL A 685 4.57 5.04 -12.28
CA VAL A 685 4.55 3.95 -11.29
C VAL A 685 3.66 2.84 -11.81
N ASN A 686 4.17 1.62 -11.87
CA ASN A 686 3.51 0.47 -12.47
C ASN A 686 3.37 -0.68 -11.47
N CYS A 687 2.31 -1.47 -11.64
CA CYS A 687 2.11 -2.77 -10.99
C CYS A 687 1.60 -3.76 -12.04
N ILE A 688 2.09 -5.01 -11.98
CA ILE A 688 1.63 -6.08 -12.87
C ILE A 688 1.20 -7.28 -12.03
N SER A 689 -0.10 -7.37 -11.80
CA SER A 689 -0.73 -8.42 -11.01
C SER A 689 -1.29 -9.55 -11.89
N ARG A 690 -1.70 -10.66 -11.28
CA ARG A 690 -2.24 -11.83 -11.98
C ARG A 690 -3.62 -12.19 -11.44
N ASN A 691 -4.59 -12.35 -12.35
CA ASN A 691 -5.95 -12.80 -12.02
C ASN A 691 -6.47 -13.72 -13.13
N LYS A 692 -6.90 -14.94 -12.78
CA LYS A 692 -7.47 -15.92 -13.73
C LYS A 692 -6.59 -16.06 -14.99
N ASN A 693 -5.30 -16.23 -14.76
CA ASN A 693 -4.25 -16.36 -15.77
C ASN A 693 -4.02 -15.11 -16.66
N ALA A 694 -4.71 -13.98 -16.44
CA ALA A 694 -4.40 -12.71 -17.11
C ALA A 694 -3.35 -11.90 -16.35
N PHE A 695 -2.61 -11.08 -17.08
CA PHE A 695 -1.80 -10.00 -16.52
C PHE A 695 -2.65 -8.75 -16.42
N TRP A 696 -2.67 -8.10 -15.25
CA TRP A 696 -3.38 -6.85 -15.02
C TRP A 696 -2.38 -5.75 -14.75
N PHE A 697 -2.36 -4.77 -15.64
CA PHE A 697 -1.46 -3.62 -15.59
C PHE A 697 -2.19 -2.47 -14.90
N SER A 698 -1.70 -2.04 -13.74
CA SER A 698 -2.15 -0.80 -13.10
C SER A 698 -1.02 0.21 -13.04
N GLY A 699 -1.36 1.50 -13.12
CA GLY A 699 -0.35 2.54 -13.00
C GLY A 699 -0.86 3.94 -12.74
N TYR A 700 0.07 4.76 -12.26
CA TYR A 700 -0.04 6.21 -12.12
C TYR A 700 0.95 6.87 -13.07
N VAL A 701 0.46 7.81 -13.89
CA VAL A 701 1.27 8.51 -14.89
C VAL A 701 1.37 10.00 -14.51
N PRO A 702 2.40 10.42 -13.74
CA PRO A 702 2.54 11.80 -13.29
C PRO A 702 2.53 12.80 -14.43
N ASN A 703 3.12 12.43 -15.58
CA ASN A 703 3.18 13.24 -16.79
C ASN A 703 2.71 12.44 -18.01
N LEU A 704 1.60 12.86 -18.63
CA LEU A 704 0.96 12.15 -19.74
C LEU A 704 1.74 12.22 -21.06
N THR A 705 2.84 12.97 -21.11
CA THR A 705 3.72 13.00 -22.29
C THR A 705 4.69 11.83 -22.34
N VAL A 706 4.83 11.08 -21.24
CA VAL A 706 5.68 9.89 -21.16
C VAL A 706 5.04 8.73 -21.90
N GLU A 707 5.79 8.17 -22.84
CA GLU A 707 5.42 6.94 -23.53
C GLU A 707 6.13 5.74 -22.88
N GLN A 708 5.38 4.67 -22.68
CA GLN A 708 5.86 3.43 -22.07
C GLN A 708 6.01 2.34 -23.13
N ARG A 709 7.17 1.67 -23.13
CA ARG A 709 7.53 0.59 -24.05
C ARG A 709 7.64 -0.71 -23.27
N PHE A 710 6.97 -1.76 -23.75
CA PHE A 710 6.95 -3.07 -23.10
C PHE A 710 7.37 -4.19 -24.05
N LEU A 711 8.27 -5.06 -23.60
CA LEU A 711 8.63 -6.30 -24.30
C LEU A 711 8.93 -7.38 -23.26
N PHE A 712 8.13 -8.45 -23.26
CA PHE A 712 8.25 -9.55 -22.32
C PHE A 712 8.70 -10.85 -23.03
N PRO A 713 9.07 -11.92 -22.30
CA PRO A 713 9.46 -13.18 -22.92
C PRO A 713 8.34 -13.83 -23.74
N GLN A 714 7.09 -13.42 -23.49
CA GLN A 714 5.91 -13.89 -24.23
C GLN A 714 5.65 -13.06 -25.51
N GLY A 715 6.38 -11.97 -25.75
CA GLY A 715 6.14 -10.99 -26.80
C GLY A 715 5.68 -9.63 -26.25
N ALA A 716 5.26 -8.74 -27.14
CA ALA A 716 4.65 -7.46 -26.81
C ALA A 716 3.29 -7.66 -26.11
N PRO A 717 3.05 -7.12 -24.91
CA PRO A 717 1.75 -7.20 -24.24
C PRO A 717 0.72 -6.29 -24.94
N ILE A 718 -0.41 -6.87 -25.33
CA ILE A 718 -1.51 -6.17 -26.01
C ILE A 718 -2.70 -6.02 -25.05
N MET A 719 -2.96 -4.79 -24.61
CA MET A 719 -4.05 -4.49 -23.69
C MET A 719 -5.40 -4.68 -24.37
N THR A 720 -6.34 -5.32 -23.68
CA THR A 720 -7.70 -5.52 -24.18
C THR A 720 -8.45 -4.19 -24.17
N GLY A 721 -9.03 -3.80 -25.30
CA GLY A 721 -9.69 -2.50 -25.47
C GLY A 721 -8.82 -1.42 -26.11
N TRP A 722 -7.59 -1.75 -26.53
CA TRP A 722 -6.60 -0.79 -27.00
C TRP A 722 -6.01 -1.13 -28.37
N GLU A 723 -5.45 -0.10 -29.00
CA GLU A 723 -4.46 -0.20 -30.06
C GLU A 723 -3.06 0.16 -29.56
N THR A 724 -2.04 -0.45 -30.17
CA THR A 724 -0.64 -0.12 -29.90
C THR A 724 0.18 -0.20 -31.18
N GLU A 725 1.16 0.68 -31.31
CA GLU A 725 2.21 0.55 -32.32
C GLU A 725 3.30 -0.37 -31.76
N ILE A 726 3.62 -1.43 -32.51
CA ILE A 726 4.80 -2.25 -32.29
C ILE A 726 6.00 -1.60 -32.96
N ARG A 727 7.07 -1.38 -32.19
CA ARG A 727 8.35 -0.84 -32.69
C ARG A 727 9.50 -1.66 -32.17
N GLN A 728 10.22 -2.34 -33.06
CA GLN A 728 11.34 -3.23 -32.71
C GLN A 728 10.89 -4.31 -31.69
N GLY A 729 9.70 -4.87 -31.92
CA GLY A 729 9.09 -5.84 -31.01
C GLY A 729 8.41 -5.27 -29.77
N TYR A 730 8.61 -4.00 -29.41
CA TYR A 730 7.97 -3.40 -28.23
C TYR A 730 6.55 -2.93 -28.50
N ALA A 731 5.59 -3.24 -27.62
CA ALA A 731 4.34 -2.50 -27.55
C ALA A 731 4.60 -1.10 -26.95
N THR A 732 3.93 -0.09 -27.49
CA THR A 732 4.11 1.31 -27.09
C THR A 732 2.77 1.95 -26.71
N TYR A 733 2.73 2.59 -25.55
CA TYR A 733 1.51 3.18 -24.99
C TYR A 733 1.76 4.56 -24.39
N ARG A 734 0.78 5.45 -24.53
CA ARG A 734 0.62 6.65 -23.69
C ARG A 734 -0.65 6.49 -22.89
N PHE A 735 -0.53 6.07 -21.64
CA PHE A 735 -1.66 5.82 -20.77
C PHE A 735 -2.24 7.12 -20.18
N PRO A 736 -3.52 7.13 -19.78
CA PRO A 736 -4.11 8.19 -18.97
C PRO A 736 -3.46 8.27 -17.57
N LYS A 737 -3.90 9.24 -16.77
CA LYS A 737 -3.35 9.51 -15.42
C LYS A 737 -3.38 8.27 -14.53
N ALA A 738 -4.45 7.49 -14.62
CA ALA A 738 -4.63 6.20 -13.98
C ALA A 738 -5.12 5.17 -15.01
N PHE A 739 -4.60 3.95 -14.96
CA PHE A 739 -5.08 2.85 -15.81
C PHE A 739 -5.14 1.52 -15.04
N PHE A 740 -6.00 0.62 -15.49
CA PHE A 740 -6.15 -0.74 -14.95
C PHE A 740 -6.63 -1.69 -16.04
N GLU A 741 -5.68 -2.23 -16.80
CA GLU A 741 -5.95 -2.87 -18.08
C GLU A 741 -5.61 -4.36 -18.07
N GLU A 742 -6.49 -5.16 -18.65
CA GLU A 742 -6.30 -6.60 -18.80
C GLU A 742 -5.44 -6.91 -20.04
N CYS A 743 -4.39 -7.69 -19.85
CA CYS A 743 -3.58 -8.27 -20.90
C CYS A 743 -3.68 -9.80 -20.85
N ARG A 744 -4.25 -10.37 -21.92
CA ARG A 744 -4.25 -11.83 -22.18
C ARG A 744 -3.48 -12.20 -23.43
N VAL A 745 -3.14 -11.23 -24.28
CA VAL A 745 -2.60 -11.43 -25.62
C VAL A 745 -1.19 -10.87 -25.65
N PHE A 746 -0.25 -11.72 -26.03
CA PHE A 746 1.11 -11.30 -26.33
C PHE A 746 1.41 -11.62 -27.79
N VAL A 747 2.11 -10.70 -28.45
CA VAL A 747 2.43 -10.81 -29.87
C VAL A 747 3.92 -10.61 -30.10
N GLU A 748 4.56 -11.58 -30.76
CA GLU A 748 5.88 -11.38 -31.35
C GLU A 748 5.70 -10.99 -32.81
N GLN A 749 6.00 -9.73 -33.10
CA GLN A 749 6.18 -9.19 -34.45
C GLN A 749 7.10 -7.99 -34.41
N GLU A 750 7.81 -7.66 -35.49
CA GLU A 750 8.85 -6.62 -35.46
C GLU A 750 8.28 -5.20 -35.41
N LYS A 751 7.19 -4.96 -36.15
CA LYS A 751 6.55 -3.65 -36.29
C LYS A 751 5.08 -3.77 -36.68
N GLY A 752 4.35 -2.66 -36.68
CA GLY A 752 2.97 -2.57 -37.15
C GLY A 752 2.01 -2.08 -36.07
N ILE A 753 0.74 -1.88 -36.40
CA ILE A 753 -0.28 -1.46 -35.44
C ILE A 753 -1.15 -2.67 -35.12
N ILE A 754 -1.19 -3.05 -33.84
CA ILE A 754 -2.07 -4.12 -33.35
C ILE A 754 -3.25 -3.50 -32.62
N SER A 755 -4.42 -4.09 -32.81
CA SER A 755 -5.59 -3.79 -31.99
C SER A 755 -6.20 -5.04 -31.37
N CYS A 756 -6.69 -4.93 -30.13
CA CYS A 756 -7.27 -6.04 -29.38
C CYS A 756 -8.58 -5.59 -28.69
N PHE A 757 -9.71 -6.21 -29.02
CA PHE A 757 -11.01 -5.82 -28.47
C PHE A 757 -11.88 -7.02 -28.11
N GLU A 758 -12.74 -6.85 -27.11
CA GLU A 758 -13.88 -7.72 -26.93
C GLU A 758 -14.92 -7.51 -28.05
N ILE A 759 -15.47 -8.61 -28.54
CA ILE A 759 -16.57 -8.60 -29.51
C ILE A 759 -17.72 -9.50 -29.02
N PRO A 760 -18.96 -9.32 -29.51
CA PRO A 760 -20.11 -10.05 -29.01
C PRO A 760 -19.91 -11.58 -28.97
N ASN A 761 -20.25 -12.18 -27.83
CA ASN A 761 -20.07 -13.61 -27.57
C ASN A 761 -21.00 -14.51 -28.39
N ARG A 762 -20.60 -15.77 -28.54
CA ARG A 762 -21.51 -16.86 -28.93
C ARG A 762 -22.38 -17.24 -27.74
N TYR A 763 -23.58 -17.76 -28.01
CA TYR A 763 -24.35 -18.51 -27.01
C TYR A 763 -23.46 -19.56 -26.32
N LYS A 764 -23.34 -19.47 -24.98
CA LYS A 764 -22.52 -20.30 -24.07
C LYS A 764 -21.00 -20.07 -24.06
N ALA A 765 -20.45 -19.14 -24.86
CA ALA A 765 -19.08 -18.66 -24.64
C ALA A 765 -19.07 -17.59 -23.54
N GLN A 766 -18.06 -17.61 -22.68
CA GLN A 766 -17.86 -16.58 -21.66
C GLN A 766 -17.33 -15.29 -22.27
N ARG A 767 -16.36 -15.39 -23.19
CA ARG A 767 -15.69 -14.24 -23.81
C ARG A 767 -15.29 -14.51 -25.25
N ARG A 768 -15.11 -13.45 -26.02
CA ARG A 768 -14.59 -13.47 -27.39
C ARG A 768 -13.75 -12.23 -27.64
N ILE A 769 -12.51 -12.43 -28.07
CA ILE A 769 -11.51 -11.39 -28.31
C ILE A 769 -11.12 -11.42 -29.79
N GLN A 770 -11.05 -10.25 -30.41
CA GLN A 770 -10.55 -10.06 -31.77
C GLN A 770 -9.24 -9.28 -31.74
N ILE A 771 -8.25 -9.79 -32.47
CA ILE A 771 -6.91 -9.22 -32.62
C ILE A 771 -6.70 -8.92 -34.11
N ASN A 772 -6.27 -7.70 -34.45
CA ASN A 772 -6.03 -7.29 -35.84
C ASN A 772 -4.61 -6.74 -36.01
N GLY A 773 -4.16 -6.64 -37.26
CA GLY A 773 -2.86 -6.04 -37.60
C GLY A 773 -1.68 -6.97 -37.37
N LEU A 774 -1.94 -8.29 -37.38
CA LEU A 774 -0.92 -9.32 -37.24
C LEU A 774 -0.15 -9.48 -38.54
N GLU A 775 1.18 -9.49 -38.48
CA GLU A 775 2.07 -9.66 -39.63
C GLU A 775 3.09 -10.77 -39.34
N GLN A 776 2.86 -11.97 -39.89
CA GLN A 776 3.69 -13.18 -39.65
C GLN A 776 4.00 -13.40 -38.16
N ALA A 777 3.00 -13.14 -37.32
CA ALA A 777 3.18 -13.01 -35.89
C ALA A 777 3.13 -14.37 -35.18
N VAL A 778 3.80 -14.45 -34.02
CA VAL A 778 3.50 -15.46 -33.00
C VAL A 778 2.56 -14.84 -31.97
N VAL A 779 1.41 -15.47 -31.75
CA VAL A 779 0.39 -14.97 -30.82
C VAL A 779 0.21 -15.95 -29.67
N ARG A 780 0.32 -15.45 -28.44
CA ARG A 780 0.14 -16.22 -27.20
C ARG A 780 -1.03 -15.69 -26.41
N ILE A 781 -1.93 -16.59 -26.01
CA ILE A 781 -3.21 -16.23 -25.39
C ILE A 781 -3.37 -16.94 -24.04
N TYR A 782 -3.45 -16.14 -22.99
CA TYR A 782 -3.64 -16.58 -21.61
C TYR A 782 -5.11 -16.57 -21.22
N ALA A 783 -5.84 -17.59 -21.67
CA ALA A 783 -7.23 -17.79 -21.25
C ALA A 783 -7.30 -18.27 -19.78
N PRO A 784 -8.44 -18.10 -19.08
CA PRO A 784 -8.62 -18.60 -17.72
C PRO A 784 -8.29 -20.09 -17.60
N VAL A 785 -7.70 -20.50 -16.47
CA VAL A 785 -7.40 -21.91 -16.18
C VAL A 785 -8.17 -22.39 -14.94
N PRO A 786 -8.62 -23.66 -14.89
CA PRO A 786 -8.52 -24.67 -15.97
C PRO A 786 -9.54 -24.41 -17.10
N LEU A 787 -9.09 -24.50 -18.35
CA LEU A 787 -9.95 -24.47 -19.55
C LEU A 787 -9.65 -25.69 -20.41
N LEU A 788 -10.67 -26.49 -20.71
CA LEU A 788 -10.51 -27.61 -21.63
C LEU A 788 -10.25 -27.06 -23.05
N PRO A 789 -9.24 -27.58 -23.77
CA PRO A 789 -8.94 -27.11 -25.14
C PRO A 789 -10.15 -27.12 -26.08
N ALA A 790 -11.09 -28.06 -25.91
CA ALA A 790 -12.32 -28.14 -26.69
C ALA A 790 -13.27 -26.93 -26.51
N ASN A 791 -13.12 -26.19 -25.41
CA ASN A 791 -13.88 -24.97 -25.12
C ASN A 791 -13.19 -23.71 -25.66
N PHE A 792 -11.93 -23.82 -26.10
CA PHE A 792 -11.22 -22.74 -26.76
C PHE A 792 -11.43 -22.84 -28.28
N GLN A 793 -11.79 -21.74 -28.93
CA GLN A 793 -11.97 -21.66 -30.38
C GLN A 793 -11.17 -20.49 -30.94
N ALA A 794 -10.50 -20.70 -32.05
CA ALA A 794 -9.77 -19.66 -32.77
C ALA A 794 -10.13 -19.67 -34.27
N PHE A 795 -10.31 -18.49 -34.85
CA PHE A 795 -10.69 -18.28 -36.24
C PHE A 795 -9.78 -17.23 -36.89
N LEU A 796 -9.18 -17.58 -38.02
CA LEU A 796 -8.26 -16.73 -38.78
C LEU A 796 -8.97 -16.12 -40.00
N ASN A 797 -8.79 -14.82 -40.20
CA ASN A 797 -9.22 -14.06 -41.38
C ASN A 797 -10.67 -14.34 -41.81
N THR A 798 -11.56 -14.46 -40.83
CA THR A 798 -12.97 -14.80 -41.06
C THR A 798 -13.86 -13.81 -40.32
N ASN A 799 -14.90 -13.32 -41.00
CA ASN A 799 -15.88 -12.41 -40.43
C ASN A 799 -17.03 -13.13 -39.73
N TYR A 800 -17.80 -12.40 -38.92
CA TYR A 800 -19.06 -12.89 -38.35
C TYR A 800 -19.94 -13.50 -39.46
N PRO A 801 -20.52 -14.71 -39.27
CA PRO A 801 -20.66 -15.44 -38.00
C PRO A 801 -19.58 -16.49 -37.71
N PHE A 802 -18.36 -16.38 -38.25
CA PHE A 802 -17.19 -17.24 -37.94
C PHE A 802 -17.44 -18.73 -38.25
N LYS A 803 -17.91 -19.03 -39.47
CA LYS A 803 -18.22 -20.40 -39.93
C LYS A 803 -17.02 -21.15 -40.52
N THR A 804 -15.98 -20.43 -40.94
CA THR A 804 -14.79 -20.93 -41.63
C THR A 804 -13.53 -20.44 -40.93
N GLY A 805 -12.35 -20.87 -41.39
CA GLY A 805 -11.07 -20.35 -40.89
C GLY A 805 -10.70 -20.79 -39.47
N LYS A 806 -11.33 -21.86 -38.94
CA LYS A 806 -10.96 -22.41 -37.64
C LYS A 806 -9.52 -22.93 -37.69
N ILE A 807 -8.71 -22.53 -36.71
CA ILE A 807 -7.35 -23.01 -36.51
C ILE A 807 -7.23 -23.60 -35.11
N GLU A 808 -6.31 -24.55 -34.94
CA GLU A 808 -6.05 -25.20 -33.65
C GLU A 808 -4.80 -24.60 -33.01
N PRO A 809 -4.83 -24.25 -31.70
CA PRO A 809 -3.65 -23.78 -30.99
C PRO A 809 -2.70 -24.92 -30.64
N VAL A 810 -1.43 -24.58 -30.41
CA VAL A 810 -0.53 -25.41 -29.62
C VAL A 810 -0.71 -25.03 -28.15
N VAL A 811 -1.19 -25.95 -27.32
CA VAL A 811 -1.26 -25.75 -25.87
C VAL A 811 0.15 -25.86 -25.30
N LYS A 812 0.61 -24.80 -24.64
CA LYS A 812 1.93 -24.74 -24.01
C LYS A 812 1.74 -24.59 -22.51
N THR A 813 2.39 -25.46 -21.75
CA THR A 813 2.66 -25.23 -20.32
C THR A 813 4.03 -24.60 -20.23
N SER A 814 4.09 -23.39 -19.68
CA SER A 814 5.34 -22.65 -19.54
C SER A 814 5.56 -22.22 -18.09
N PRO A 815 6.80 -21.82 -17.74
CA PRO A 815 7.05 -21.17 -16.47
C PRO A 815 6.17 -19.93 -16.24
N SER A 816 5.65 -19.29 -17.29
CA SER A 816 4.80 -18.08 -17.25
C SER A 816 3.31 -18.36 -17.30
N GLY A 817 2.91 -19.63 -17.16
CA GLY A 817 1.51 -20.07 -17.18
C GLY A 817 1.18 -20.91 -18.40
N ASP A 818 -0.01 -21.50 -18.37
CA ASP A 818 -0.56 -22.22 -19.51
C ASP A 818 -1.13 -21.21 -20.52
N PHE A 819 -0.79 -21.36 -21.79
CA PHE A 819 -1.30 -20.51 -22.86
C PHE A 819 -1.52 -21.27 -24.17
N PHE A 820 -2.28 -20.65 -25.05
CA PHE A 820 -2.53 -21.11 -26.42
C PHE A 820 -1.62 -20.33 -27.38
N GLU A 821 -0.79 -21.05 -28.13
CA GLU A 821 0.15 -20.46 -29.09
C GLU A 821 -0.32 -20.67 -30.54
N PHE A 822 -0.17 -19.62 -31.34
CA PHE A 822 -0.37 -19.62 -32.78
C PHE A 822 0.88 -19.05 -33.46
N GLN A 823 1.33 -19.70 -34.52
CA GLN A 823 2.54 -19.32 -35.26
C GLN A 823 2.18 -18.91 -36.69
N ASP A 824 2.98 -18.00 -37.27
CA ASP A 824 2.82 -17.49 -38.64
C ASP A 824 1.42 -16.92 -38.92
N ILE A 825 0.93 -16.10 -37.99
CA ILE A 825 -0.41 -15.51 -38.08
C ILE A 825 -0.35 -14.14 -38.75
N SER A 826 -1.10 -13.98 -39.84
CA SER A 826 -1.26 -12.71 -40.55
C SER A 826 -2.71 -12.30 -40.70
N GLY A 827 -3.00 -11.01 -40.52
CA GLY A 827 -4.33 -10.41 -40.63
C GLY A 827 -5.07 -10.32 -39.30
N GLN A 828 -6.19 -11.04 -39.17
CA GLN A 828 -7.10 -11.00 -38.03
C GLN A 828 -7.24 -12.38 -37.38
N LEU A 829 -7.11 -12.42 -36.05
CA LEU A 829 -7.37 -13.60 -35.23
C LEU A 829 -8.52 -13.32 -34.26
N VAL A 830 -9.54 -14.18 -34.27
CA VAL A 830 -10.64 -14.14 -33.29
C VAL A 830 -10.59 -15.37 -32.42
N VAL A 831 -10.55 -15.20 -31.11
CA VAL A 831 -10.58 -16.29 -30.13
C VAL A 831 -11.79 -16.20 -29.21
N SER A 832 -12.25 -17.34 -28.71
CA SER A 832 -13.40 -17.42 -27.81
C SER A 832 -13.28 -18.59 -26.85
N TRP A 833 -13.76 -18.42 -25.62
CA TRP A 833 -13.86 -19.45 -24.59
C TRP A 833 -15.06 -19.20 -23.68
#